data_AF-A0A2E7EQR8-F1
#
_entry.id   AF-A0A2E7EQR8-F1
#
_cell.length_a   1.000
_cell.length_b   1.000
_cell.length_c   1.000
_cell.angle_alpha   90.00
_cell.angle_beta   90.00
_cell.angle_gamma   90.00
#
_symmetry.space_group_name_H-M   'P 1'
#
loop_
_entity.id
_entity.type
_entity.pdbx_description
1 polymer ?
#
loop_
_entity_poly.entity_id
_entity_poly.type
_entity_poly.pdbx_seq_one_letter_code
_entity_poly.pdbx_strand_id
1 'polypeptide(L)'
;MRPGSTPSVALLVCVVSACGVNSRVVRADVDFFEKHIRPVFVEHCYECHSDKAGEPKAGLSLDRRSGWEQGGDSGPVLDLDNPEESLLLKAISYNDDFYQMPPEEKLSNEIVDHFREWIEMGAPAPEEEEDDDEEKSAAENREESVASLGKSHWAFQPPSLDIPAFEGELLHAHPIDRLIAVGLQEADLAPSQRATDETLVRRLHFDLTGLPPDYESMQQYLSSEDERKYEQLVEQLLQSPQFGERWARHWLDVARFADTKGYVFTQDRNYPDAHKYRDWVIDSFNRDRSIKEFLQFQLAADQLGNEQGSDLPAMGFLTLGRRFLNNQNDIIDDRIDVVTRGMMGLTVSCARCHDHKYDPIPTADYYSLYGVFDNSSEPGGDPSPLRMVDRKDLRDAHILLRGNASNRGEKVPRQFLQVLSPDDRRPFQEGSGRREMALAIAADENPLTARVFVNRVWGHLMGSHLVETPSDFGTRSNRPTQLPLLDYLTIRFIENDWSFKWLVREITGSSTYQQSVTHRTAAIERDPENRLYWRMNRRRLDFEAMRDSILKICNGLDLSEIGGPSDKITRVESRRRSLYAHLDRQNLPSLFRVFDVALPDTHVPKRFQTTVPQQALFLMNSPFIRHHSQGLASSREYETVEALYRQILARDPNPQEQALAEAFLTDGAHQSKEQTLAELAQVLLLSNEFIFLD
;
A
#
# COMPACT_ATOMS: atom_id res chain seq x y z
N MET A 1 51.67 -35.27 -52.40
CA MET A 1 50.99 -35.68 -51.14
C MET A 1 50.81 -34.44 -50.28
N ARG A 2 49.55 -34.17 -49.90
CA ARG A 2 49.01 -33.16 -48.96
C ARG A 2 49.25 -31.67 -49.25
N PRO A 3 48.16 -30.91 -49.41
CA PRO A 3 48.08 -29.54 -48.91
C PRO A 3 46.85 -29.30 -48.02
N GLY A 4 46.95 -28.28 -47.16
CA GLY A 4 45.82 -27.44 -46.75
C GLY A 4 45.23 -27.70 -45.35
N SER A 5 45.73 -27.00 -44.34
CA SER A 5 45.05 -26.77 -43.06
C SER A 5 44.53 -25.32 -43.02
N THR A 6 43.22 -25.15 -43.06
CA THR A 6 42.49 -23.90 -42.81
C THR A 6 42.25 -23.69 -41.31
N PRO A 7 42.10 -22.45 -40.82
CA PRO A 7 41.77 -22.17 -39.43
C PRO A 7 40.25 -22.32 -39.21
N SER A 8 39.85 -23.10 -38.20
CA SER A 8 38.47 -23.22 -37.77
C SER A 8 38.03 -21.95 -37.03
N VAL A 9 37.12 -21.19 -37.64
CA VAL A 9 36.31 -20.17 -36.98
C VAL A 9 35.31 -20.89 -36.07
N ALA A 10 35.44 -20.73 -34.76
CA ALA A 10 34.43 -21.17 -33.81
C ALA A 10 33.25 -20.20 -33.86
N LEU A 11 32.13 -20.65 -34.45
CA LEU A 11 30.86 -19.95 -34.46
C LEU A 11 30.29 -20.00 -33.03
N LEU A 12 30.25 -18.85 -32.35
CA LEU A 12 29.55 -18.71 -31.08
C LEU A 12 28.04 -18.71 -31.36
N VAL A 13 27.38 -19.85 -31.17
CA VAL A 13 25.91 -19.94 -31.24
C VAL A 13 25.36 -19.36 -29.94
N CYS A 14 24.90 -18.11 -29.97
CA CYS A 14 24.03 -17.56 -28.93
C CYS A 14 22.68 -18.27 -29.01
N VAL A 15 22.43 -19.18 -28.06
CA VAL A 15 21.08 -19.69 -27.79
C VAL A 15 20.33 -18.60 -27.02
N VAL A 16 19.58 -17.77 -27.74
CA VAL A 16 18.57 -16.90 -27.14
C VAL A 16 17.40 -17.79 -26.74
N SER A 17 17.23 -18.04 -25.44
CA SER A 17 15.99 -18.62 -24.91
C SER A 17 14.87 -17.61 -25.09
N ALA A 18 14.10 -17.77 -26.15
CA ALA A 18 12.86 -17.04 -26.39
C ALA A 18 11.69 -17.71 -25.64
N CYS A 19 11.67 -17.59 -24.31
CA CYS A 19 10.47 -17.84 -23.51
C CYS A 19 10.28 -16.65 -22.56
N GLY A 20 9.39 -15.73 -22.92
CA GLY A 20 9.05 -14.57 -22.07
C GLY A 20 8.55 -13.33 -22.81
N VAL A 21 8.72 -13.25 -24.13
CA VAL A 21 8.29 -12.07 -24.92
C VAL A 21 6.83 -12.22 -25.41
N ASN A 22 6.36 -13.44 -25.70
CA ASN A 22 5.02 -13.63 -26.28
C ASN A 22 3.85 -13.38 -25.30
N SER A 23 4.01 -13.67 -24.00
CA SER A 23 2.91 -13.53 -23.03
C SER A 23 2.64 -12.10 -22.58
N ARG A 24 3.62 -11.20 -22.71
CA ARG A 24 3.47 -9.77 -22.38
C ARG A 24 2.76 -9.00 -23.49
N VAL A 25 3.03 -9.36 -24.74
CA VAL A 25 2.39 -8.76 -25.92
C VAL A 25 0.91 -9.16 -25.95
N VAL A 26 0.61 -10.46 -25.87
CA VAL A 26 -0.78 -10.98 -25.82
C VAL A 26 -1.62 -10.36 -24.68
N ARG A 27 -1.01 -10.06 -23.53
CA ARG A 27 -1.72 -9.46 -22.38
C ARG A 27 -2.01 -7.98 -22.57
N ALA A 28 -1.07 -7.22 -23.16
CA ALA A 28 -1.29 -5.81 -23.51
C ALA A 28 -2.37 -5.66 -24.60
N ASP A 29 -2.42 -6.62 -25.52
CA ASP A 29 -3.36 -6.64 -26.64
C ASP A 29 -4.80 -6.93 -26.18
N VAL A 30 -4.98 -7.83 -25.21
CA VAL A 30 -6.29 -8.09 -24.57
C VAL A 30 -6.71 -6.94 -23.64
N ASP A 31 -5.77 -6.32 -22.91
CA ASP A 31 -6.05 -5.14 -22.09
C ASP A 31 -6.59 -3.97 -22.93
N PHE A 32 -6.13 -3.82 -24.19
CA PHE A 32 -6.66 -2.82 -25.12
C PHE A 32 -8.14 -3.07 -25.44
N PHE A 33 -8.49 -4.31 -25.74
CA PHE A 33 -9.89 -4.70 -25.99
C PHE A 33 -10.80 -4.43 -24.79
N GLU A 34 -10.40 -4.86 -23.59
CA GLU A 34 -11.20 -4.69 -22.37
C GLU A 34 -11.41 -3.21 -21.98
N LYS A 35 -10.44 -2.34 -22.30
CA LYS A 35 -10.48 -0.93 -21.92
C LYS A 35 -11.11 -0.03 -22.98
N HIS A 36 -10.92 -0.33 -24.26
CA HIS A 36 -11.28 0.58 -25.36
C HIS A 36 -12.39 0.06 -26.26
N ILE A 37 -12.56 -1.26 -26.40
CA ILE A 37 -13.50 -1.88 -27.35
C ILE A 37 -14.73 -2.45 -26.65
N ARG A 38 -14.54 -3.30 -25.63
CA ARG A 38 -15.65 -3.94 -24.88
C ARG A 38 -16.63 -2.92 -24.30
N PRO A 39 -16.22 -1.77 -23.71
CA PRO A 39 -17.17 -0.78 -23.21
C PRO A 39 -18.09 -0.25 -24.30
N VAL A 40 -17.56 -0.01 -25.51
CA VAL A 40 -18.33 0.49 -26.65
C VAL A 40 -19.29 -0.57 -27.16
N PHE A 41 -18.85 -1.83 -27.27
CA PHE A 41 -19.74 -2.93 -27.61
C PHE A 41 -20.90 -3.10 -26.62
N VAL A 42 -20.63 -2.99 -25.31
CA VAL A 42 -21.65 -3.06 -24.26
C VAL A 42 -22.63 -1.89 -24.34
N GLU A 43 -22.13 -0.67 -24.54
CA GLU A 43 -22.93 0.54 -24.52
C GLU A 43 -23.77 0.74 -25.79
N HIS A 44 -23.23 0.35 -26.95
CA HIS A 44 -23.81 0.72 -28.25
C HIS A 44 -24.19 -0.45 -29.16
N CYS A 45 -23.75 -1.69 -28.89
CA CYS A 45 -23.89 -2.79 -29.85
C CYS A 45 -24.65 -4.02 -29.31
N TYR A 46 -24.46 -4.39 -28.04
CA TYR A 46 -25.02 -5.63 -27.47
C TYR A 46 -26.54 -5.67 -27.40
N GLU A 47 -27.22 -4.53 -27.37
CA GLU A 47 -28.68 -4.51 -27.40
C GLU A 47 -29.27 -5.20 -28.65
N CYS A 48 -28.53 -5.20 -29.76
CA CYS A 48 -28.97 -5.79 -31.03
C CYS A 48 -28.08 -6.93 -31.55
N HIS A 49 -26.82 -7.02 -31.10
CA HIS A 49 -25.82 -7.97 -31.61
C HIS A 49 -25.18 -8.80 -30.49
N SER A 50 -25.97 -9.26 -29.52
CA SER A 50 -25.53 -10.16 -28.46
C SER A 50 -26.43 -11.37 -28.41
N ASP A 51 -25.84 -12.56 -28.27
CA ASP A 51 -26.60 -13.81 -28.08
C ASP A 51 -27.39 -13.78 -26.76
N LYS A 52 -26.91 -13.01 -25.77
CA LYS A 52 -27.57 -12.81 -24.46
C LYS A 52 -28.74 -11.80 -24.50
N ALA A 53 -28.90 -11.04 -25.58
CA ALA A 53 -29.97 -10.05 -25.75
C ALA A 53 -31.19 -10.55 -26.57
N GLY A 54 -31.10 -11.75 -27.15
CA GLY A 54 -32.13 -12.35 -28.01
C GLY A 54 -31.54 -12.91 -29.30
N GLU A 55 -32.35 -13.02 -30.37
CA GLU A 55 -31.83 -13.35 -31.70
C GLU A 55 -31.02 -12.17 -32.27
N PRO A 56 -29.69 -12.31 -32.51
CA PRO A 56 -28.86 -11.21 -32.99
C PRO A 56 -29.31 -10.73 -34.36
N LYS A 57 -29.36 -9.40 -34.55
CA LYS A 57 -29.72 -8.84 -35.86
C LYS A 57 -28.68 -9.18 -36.91
N ALA A 58 -29.16 -9.49 -38.12
CA ALA A 58 -28.34 -9.89 -39.27
C ALA A 58 -27.39 -11.06 -38.98
N GLY A 59 -27.75 -11.95 -38.05
CA GLY A 59 -26.96 -13.13 -37.69
C GLY A 59 -25.59 -12.83 -37.08
N LEU A 60 -25.34 -11.57 -36.66
CA LEU A 60 -24.04 -11.12 -36.16
C LEU A 60 -24.04 -11.03 -34.64
N SER A 61 -23.15 -11.81 -34.01
CA SER A 61 -22.88 -11.78 -32.57
C SER A 61 -21.56 -11.06 -32.28
N LEU A 62 -21.59 -10.06 -31.39
CA LEU A 62 -20.45 -9.23 -30.99
C LEU A 62 -20.05 -9.42 -29.52
N ASP A 63 -20.79 -10.22 -28.73
CA ASP A 63 -20.49 -10.45 -27.31
C ASP A 63 -19.51 -11.60 -27.06
N ARG A 64 -19.14 -12.31 -28.13
CA ARG A 64 -18.16 -13.38 -28.13
C ARG A 64 -17.29 -13.29 -29.40
N ARG A 65 -16.00 -13.55 -29.25
CA ARG A 65 -14.98 -13.62 -30.31
C ARG A 65 -15.35 -14.48 -31.51
N SER A 66 -15.80 -15.70 -31.29
CA SER A 66 -16.22 -16.60 -32.38
C SER A 66 -17.40 -16.02 -33.17
N GLY A 67 -18.21 -15.15 -32.56
CA GLY A 67 -19.33 -14.47 -33.20
C GLY A 67 -18.88 -13.50 -34.30
N TRP A 68 -17.90 -12.64 -34.03
CA TRP A 68 -17.41 -11.70 -35.04
C TRP A 68 -16.39 -12.33 -36.00
N GLU A 69 -15.70 -13.40 -35.60
CA GLU A 69 -14.88 -14.20 -36.52
C GLU A 69 -15.75 -14.97 -37.54
N GLN A 70 -16.93 -15.44 -37.13
CA GLN A 70 -17.90 -16.08 -38.02
C GLN A 70 -18.56 -15.06 -38.98
N GLY A 71 -18.77 -13.82 -38.53
CA GLY A 71 -19.45 -12.78 -39.29
C GLY A 71 -20.97 -12.93 -39.29
N GLY A 72 -21.67 -12.06 -40.02
CA GLY A 72 -23.13 -12.05 -40.11
C GLY A 72 -23.66 -12.48 -41.47
N ASP A 73 -24.96 -12.30 -41.69
CA ASP A 73 -25.66 -12.60 -42.95
C ASP A 73 -25.07 -11.85 -44.17
N SER A 74 -24.36 -10.74 -43.93
CA SER A 74 -23.69 -9.93 -44.95
C SER A 74 -22.22 -10.33 -45.20
N GLY A 75 -21.74 -11.39 -44.55
CA GLY A 75 -20.37 -11.87 -44.63
C GLY A 75 -19.48 -11.50 -43.43
N PRO A 76 -18.15 -11.62 -43.58
CA PRO A 76 -17.18 -11.31 -42.53
C PRO A 76 -17.32 -9.87 -42.04
N VAL A 77 -17.39 -9.68 -40.73
CA VAL A 77 -17.57 -8.34 -40.15
C VAL A 77 -16.24 -7.58 -40.03
N LEU A 78 -15.13 -8.32 -39.92
CA LEU A 78 -13.75 -7.81 -39.87
C LEU A 78 -12.96 -8.31 -41.08
N ASP A 79 -12.15 -7.43 -41.65
CA ASP A 79 -11.08 -7.75 -42.59
C ASP A 79 -9.75 -7.39 -41.91
N LEU A 80 -9.03 -8.43 -41.45
CA LEU A 80 -7.77 -8.25 -40.72
C LEU A 80 -6.61 -7.88 -41.66
N ASP A 81 -6.73 -8.15 -42.96
CA ASP A 81 -5.71 -7.80 -43.95
C ASP A 81 -5.89 -6.35 -44.43
N ASN A 82 -7.13 -5.86 -44.48
CA ASN A 82 -7.48 -4.49 -44.86
C ASN A 82 -8.54 -3.91 -43.90
N PRO A 83 -8.13 -3.35 -42.75
CA PRO A 83 -9.05 -2.86 -41.72
C PRO A 83 -10.14 -1.91 -42.23
N GLU A 84 -9.80 -0.97 -43.12
CA GLU A 84 -10.75 -0.01 -43.72
C GLU A 84 -11.87 -0.67 -44.54
N GLU A 85 -11.68 -1.91 -45.00
CA GLU A 85 -12.70 -2.66 -45.72
C GLU A 85 -13.66 -3.42 -44.79
N SER A 86 -13.35 -3.51 -43.48
CA SER A 86 -14.18 -4.15 -42.46
C SER A 86 -15.58 -3.55 -42.42
N LEU A 87 -16.61 -4.40 -42.50
CA LEU A 87 -18.01 -3.97 -42.41
C LEU A 87 -18.30 -3.25 -41.08
N LEU A 88 -17.66 -3.68 -39.98
CA LEU A 88 -17.76 -3.00 -38.68
C LEU A 88 -17.35 -1.53 -38.78
N LEU A 89 -16.18 -1.24 -39.37
CA LEU A 89 -15.67 0.12 -39.51
C LEU A 89 -16.53 0.96 -40.46
N LYS A 90 -17.01 0.37 -41.55
CA LYS A 90 -17.96 1.05 -42.47
C LYS A 90 -19.26 1.43 -41.77
N ALA A 91 -19.79 0.53 -40.93
CA ALA A 91 -21.03 0.73 -40.19
C ALA A 91 -20.94 1.81 -39.11
N ILE A 92 -19.82 1.91 -38.38
CA ILE A 92 -19.64 2.89 -37.30
C ILE A 92 -19.07 4.24 -37.77
N SER A 93 -18.38 4.27 -38.91
CA SER A 93 -17.81 5.50 -39.47
C SER A 93 -18.80 6.32 -40.30
N TYR A 94 -19.92 5.72 -40.70
CA TYR A 94 -20.95 6.32 -41.58
C TYR A 94 -20.38 6.78 -42.93
N ASN A 95 -19.33 6.13 -43.41
CA ASN A 95 -18.71 6.45 -44.70
C ASN A 95 -19.41 5.73 -45.89
N ASP A 96 -20.34 4.81 -45.60
CA ASP A 96 -21.14 4.09 -46.58
C ASP A 96 -22.62 4.10 -46.16
N ASP A 97 -23.48 4.72 -46.98
CA ASP A 97 -24.92 4.87 -46.70
C ASP A 97 -25.68 3.54 -46.68
N PHE A 98 -25.09 2.44 -47.15
CA PHE A 98 -25.73 1.11 -47.18
C PHE A 98 -25.59 0.31 -45.88
N TYR A 99 -24.65 0.65 -44.99
CA TYR A 99 -24.32 -0.14 -43.80
C TYR A 99 -24.49 0.61 -42.46
N GLN A 100 -25.18 1.76 -42.47
CA GLN A 100 -25.38 2.56 -41.26
C GLN A 100 -26.25 1.84 -40.23
N MET A 101 -25.73 1.71 -38.99
CA MET A 101 -26.47 1.14 -37.87
C MET A 101 -27.28 2.20 -37.10
N PRO A 102 -28.52 1.90 -36.67
CA PRO A 102 -29.24 2.71 -35.66
C PRO A 102 -28.56 2.59 -34.27
N PRO A 103 -28.59 3.62 -33.40
CA PRO A 103 -29.31 4.91 -33.48
C PRO A 103 -28.58 6.02 -34.28
N GLU A 104 -29.30 7.12 -34.58
CA GLU A 104 -28.92 8.21 -35.52
C GLU A 104 -27.65 9.03 -35.19
N GLU A 105 -26.92 8.72 -34.12
CA GLU A 105 -25.72 9.45 -33.71
C GLU A 105 -24.44 8.66 -34.00
N LYS A 106 -23.58 9.25 -34.85
CA LYS A 106 -22.26 8.70 -35.19
C LYS A 106 -21.35 8.67 -33.95
N LEU A 107 -20.68 7.53 -33.72
CA LEU A 107 -19.65 7.40 -32.68
C LEU A 107 -18.51 8.42 -32.89
N SER A 108 -17.84 8.82 -31.80
CA SER A 108 -16.75 9.79 -31.90
C SER A 108 -15.60 9.24 -32.77
N ASN A 109 -14.88 10.13 -33.45
CA ASN A 109 -13.74 9.71 -34.27
C ASN A 109 -12.68 8.97 -33.43
N GLU A 110 -12.50 9.35 -32.16
CA GLU A 110 -11.61 8.66 -31.23
C GLU A 110 -12.02 7.19 -30.99
N ILE A 111 -13.32 6.92 -30.87
CA ILE A 111 -13.83 5.54 -30.75
C ILE A 111 -13.57 4.77 -32.04
N VAL A 112 -13.86 5.37 -33.21
CA VAL A 112 -13.61 4.74 -34.51
C VAL A 112 -12.12 4.44 -34.70
N ASP A 113 -11.24 5.33 -34.23
CA ASP A 113 -9.79 5.14 -34.28
C ASP A 113 -9.33 3.98 -33.39
N HIS A 114 -9.91 3.81 -32.19
CA HIS A 114 -9.65 2.63 -31.35
C HIS A 114 -10.10 1.33 -32.04
N PHE A 115 -11.24 1.31 -32.72
CA PHE A 115 -11.67 0.12 -33.49
C PHE A 115 -10.71 -0.20 -34.62
N ARG A 116 -10.18 0.81 -35.32
CA ARG A 116 -9.17 0.60 -36.36
C ARG A 116 -7.90 0.01 -35.78
N GLU A 117 -7.38 0.59 -34.71
CA GLU A 117 -6.18 0.11 -34.01
C GLU A 117 -6.37 -1.34 -33.53
N TRP A 118 -7.54 -1.66 -32.96
CA TRP A 118 -7.85 -3.02 -32.52
C TRP A 118 -7.89 -4.04 -33.67
N ILE A 119 -8.47 -3.68 -34.83
CA ILE A 119 -8.50 -4.56 -36.01
C ILE A 119 -7.09 -4.74 -36.58
N GLU A 120 -6.28 -3.68 -36.64
CA GLU A 120 -4.87 -3.74 -37.04
C GLU A 120 -4.03 -4.64 -36.13
N MET A 121 -4.40 -4.73 -34.84
CA MET A 121 -3.80 -5.65 -33.86
C MET A 121 -4.25 -7.11 -34.03
N GLY A 122 -5.12 -7.41 -35.00
CA GLY A 122 -5.66 -8.76 -35.23
C GLY A 122 -6.89 -9.08 -34.38
N ALA A 123 -7.63 -8.05 -33.93
CA ALA A 123 -8.83 -8.14 -33.11
C ALA A 123 -8.66 -9.02 -31.84
N PRO A 124 -7.64 -8.76 -31.00
CA PRO A 124 -7.39 -9.54 -29.79
C PRO A 124 -8.59 -9.47 -28.83
N ALA A 125 -8.99 -10.61 -28.28
CA ALA A 125 -10.02 -10.72 -27.25
C ALA A 125 -9.72 -11.93 -26.34
N PRO A 126 -10.30 -11.99 -25.12
CA PRO A 126 -10.12 -13.13 -24.23
C PRO A 126 -10.49 -14.45 -24.92
N GLU A 127 -9.80 -15.53 -24.55
CA GLU A 127 -10.17 -16.88 -25.01
C GLU A 127 -11.60 -17.21 -24.55
N GLU A 128 -12.40 -17.73 -25.48
CA GLU A 128 -13.75 -18.22 -25.17
C GLU A 128 -13.65 -19.61 -24.54
N GLU A 129 -14.37 -19.80 -23.44
CA GLU A 129 -14.67 -21.13 -22.93
C GLU A 129 -15.91 -21.65 -23.71
N GLU A 130 -15.76 -22.77 -24.43
CA GLU A 130 -16.85 -23.39 -25.20
C GLU A 130 -17.94 -23.97 -24.26
N ASP A 131 -19.20 -23.79 -24.67
CA ASP A 131 -20.47 -24.41 -24.25
C ASP A 131 -21.22 -23.88 -22.99
N ASP A 132 -22.32 -23.16 -23.27
CA ASP A 132 -23.29 -22.52 -22.35
C ASP A 132 -24.11 -23.48 -21.46
N ASP A 133 -24.02 -24.81 -21.64
CA ASP A 133 -24.74 -25.78 -20.81
C ASP A 133 -23.94 -26.26 -19.58
N GLU A 134 -22.60 -26.14 -19.60
CA GLU A 134 -21.76 -26.40 -18.42
C GLU A 134 -21.70 -25.19 -17.47
N GLU A 135 -22.01 -23.97 -17.93
CA GLU A 135 -21.84 -22.73 -17.15
C GLU A 135 -22.69 -22.69 -15.87
N LYS A 136 -23.88 -23.31 -15.84
CA LYS A 136 -24.66 -23.44 -14.59
C LYS A 136 -24.04 -24.44 -13.62
N SER A 137 -23.59 -25.58 -14.10
CA SER A 137 -22.98 -26.60 -13.24
C SER A 137 -21.57 -26.20 -12.78
N ALA A 138 -20.82 -25.48 -13.61
CA ALA A 138 -19.50 -24.96 -13.32
C ALA A 138 -19.57 -23.70 -12.45
N ALA A 139 -20.56 -22.82 -12.61
CA ALA A 139 -20.82 -21.73 -11.69
C ALA A 139 -21.29 -22.26 -10.33
N GLU A 140 -22.19 -23.24 -10.27
CA GLU A 140 -22.60 -23.88 -9.02
C GLU A 140 -21.43 -24.63 -8.35
N ASN A 141 -20.63 -25.39 -9.11
CA ASN A 141 -19.43 -26.06 -8.59
C ASN A 141 -18.34 -25.06 -8.18
N ARG A 142 -18.22 -23.91 -8.87
CA ARG A 142 -17.25 -22.85 -8.56
C ARG A 142 -17.69 -22.06 -7.35
N GLU A 143 -18.97 -21.69 -7.23
CA GLU A 143 -19.55 -21.08 -6.03
C GLU A 143 -19.43 -22.01 -4.82
N GLU A 144 -19.71 -23.31 -4.99
CA GLU A 144 -19.49 -24.30 -3.93
C GLU A 144 -17.99 -24.46 -3.58
N SER A 145 -17.10 -24.39 -4.57
CA SER A 145 -15.64 -24.40 -4.33
C SER A 145 -15.13 -23.13 -3.64
N VAL A 146 -15.66 -21.96 -3.99
CA VAL A 146 -15.25 -20.66 -3.43
C VAL A 146 -15.83 -20.49 -2.02
N ALA A 147 -17.09 -20.87 -1.80
CA ALA A 147 -17.73 -20.88 -0.49
C ALA A 147 -17.07 -21.89 0.46
N SER A 148 -16.68 -23.08 -0.02
CA SER A 148 -15.92 -24.05 0.77
C SER A 148 -14.49 -23.57 1.08
N LEU A 149 -13.81 -22.92 0.13
CA LEU A 149 -12.51 -22.27 0.36
C LEU A 149 -12.61 -21.18 1.44
N GLY A 150 -13.69 -20.38 1.43
CA GLY A 150 -13.99 -19.41 2.49
C GLY A 150 -14.03 -20.03 3.89
N LYS A 151 -14.58 -21.24 4.00
CA LYS A 151 -14.71 -21.96 5.27
C LYS A 151 -13.43 -22.67 5.71
N SER A 152 -12.46 -22.92 4.83
CA SER A 152 -11.23 -23.65 5.17
C SER A 152 -9.94 -22.83 5.09
N HIS A 153 -9.97 -21.65 4.46
CA HIS A 153 -8.78 -20.83 4.29
C HIS A 153 -8.31 -20.24 5.63
N TRP A 154 -7.00 -20.30 5.89
CA TRP A 154 -6.39 -19.95 7.18
C TRP A 154 -6.76 -18.55 7.67
N ALA A 155 -6.91 -17.58 6.75
CA ALA A 155 -7.20 -16.19 7.09
C ALA A 155 -8.62 -15.99 7.64
N PHE A 156 -9.58 -16.83 7.24
CA PHE A 156 -10.97 -16.77 7.70
C PHE A 156 -11.22 -17.63 8.94
N GLN A 157 -10.23 -18.40 9.39
CA GLN A 157 -10.31 -19.13 10.66
C GLN A 157 -9.88 -18.25 11.82
N PRO A 158 -10.50 -18.39 13.01
CA PRO A 158 -9.97 -17.79 14.23
C PRO A 158 -8.48 -18.16 14.43
N PRO A 159 -7.65 -17.25 14.95
CA PRO A 159 -6.25 -17.55 15.24
C PRO A 159 -6.14 -18.66 16.30
N SER A 160 -5.13 -19.53 16.14
CA SER A 160 -4.89 -20.66 17.06
C SER A 160 -3.58 -20.49 17.83
N LEU A 161 -3.61 -20.76 19.14
CA LEU A 161 -2.41 -20.90 19.99
C LEU A 161 -1.83 -22.32 19.91
N ASP A 162 -1.59 -22.82 18.70
CA ASP A 162 -0.85 -24.07 18.52
C ASP A 162 0.66 -23.77 18.57
N ILE A 163 1.15 -23.52 19.79
CA ILE A 163 2.59 -23.31 20.03
C ILE A 163 3.27 -24.69 20.02
N PRO A 164 4.18 -24.96 19.07
CA PRO A 164 4.90 -26.23 19.04
C PRO A 164 5.67 -26.46 20.34
N ALA A 165 5.71 -27.70 20.83
CA ALA A 165 6.53 -28.05 21.98
C ALA A 165 8.00 -27.75 21.68
N PHE A 166 8.65 -26.98 22.54
CA PHE A 166 10.04 -26.58 22.36
C PHE A 166 10.92 -27.25 23.42
N GLU A 167 11.96 -27.96 22.97
CA GLU A 167 13.00 -28.55 23.82
C GLU A 167 14.36 -27.92 23.48
N GLY A 168 15.16 -27.55 24.48
CA GLY A 168 16.53 -27.01 24.28
C GLY A 168 16.77 -25.64 24.93
N GLU A 169 17.89 -25.01 24.54
CA GLU A 169 18.42 -23.78 25.18
C GLU A 169 17.47 -22.56 25.11
N LEU A 170 16.56 -22.52 24.13
CA LEU A 170 15.61 -21.41 23.95
C LEU A 170 14.29 -21.58 24.73
N LEU A 171 14.15 -22.57 25.61
CA LEU A 171 12.93 -22.77 26.40
C LEU A 171 12.51 -21.51 27.18
N HIS A 172 13.48 -20.78 27.72
CA HIS A 172 13.28 -19.54 28.47
C HIS A 172 13.35 -18.27 27.61
N ALA A 173 13.50 -18.39 26.29
CA ALA A 173 13.57 -17.25 25.39
C ALA A 173 12.21 -16.55 25.24
N HIS A 174 12.24 -15.36 24.63
CA HIS A 174 11.05 -14.61 24.27
C HIS A 174 10.12 -15.48 23.39
N PRO A 175 8.78 -15.42 23.54
CA PRO A 175 7.85 -16.24 22.77
C PRO A 175 8.02 -16.13 21.24
N ILE A 176 8.25 -14.91 20.73
CA ILE A 176 8.58 -14.67 19.32
C ILE A 176 9.80 -15.50 18.89
N ASP A 177 10.86 -15.48 19.69
CA ASP A 177 12.12 -16.15 19.37
C ASP A 177 11.95 -17.66 19.32
N ARG A 178 11.14 -18.22 20.23
CA ARG A 178 10.81 -19.65 20.20
C ARG A 178 10.07 -20.03 18.92
N LEU A 179 9.07 -19.26 18.52
CA LEU A 179 8.26 -19.55 17.32
C LEU A 179 9.09 -19.43 16.03
N ILE A 180 9.96 -18.41 15.95
CA ILE A 180 10.93 -18.28 14.85
C ILE A 180 11.91 -19.46 14.84
N ALA A 181 12.44 -19.85 16.01
CA ALA A 181 13.42 -20.92 16.12
C ALA A 181 12.90 -22.28 15.63
N VAL A 182 11.61 -22.58 15.77
CA VAL A 182 11.01 -23.80 15.21
C VAL A 182 11.23 -23.87 13.70
N GLY A 183 10.83 -22.82 12.97
CA GLY A 183 11.01 -22.77 11.51
C GLY A 183 12.49 -22.76 11.09
N LEU A 184 13.36 -22.12 11.88
CA LEU A 184 14.80 -22.14 11.64
C LEU A 184 15.38 -23.55 11.79
N GLN A 185 14.99 -24.28 12.84
CA GLN A 185 15.47 -25.64 13.09
C GLN A 185 15.05 -26.61 11.99
N GLU A 186 13.80 -26.52 11.52
CA GLU A 186 13.30 -27.33 10.39
C GLU A 186 14.09 -27.06 9.09
N ALA A 187 14.56 -25.82 8.90
CA ALA A 187 15.38 -25.41 7.76
C ALA A 187 16.91 -25.59 8.00
N ASP A 188 17.32 -26.18 9.13
CA ASP A 188 18.72 -26.31 9.57
C ASP A 188 19.46 -24.96 9.59
N LEU A 189 18.73 -23.88 9.91
CA LEU A 189 19.25 -22.53 10.08
C LEU A 189 19.39 -22.18 11.56
N ALA A 190 20.38 -21.31 11.85
CA ALA A 190 20.52 -20.66 13.14
C ALA A 190 20.22 -19.16 13.00
N PRO A 191 19.76 -18.47 14.06
CA PRO A 191 19.66 -17.02 14.05
C PRO A 191 21.03 -16.37 13.92
N SER A 192 21.03 -15.15 13.43
CA SER A 192 22.23 -14.31 13.37
C SER A 192 22.58 -13.77 14.76
N GLN A 193 23.82 -13.35 14.93
CA GLN A 193 24.25 -12.74 16.18
C GLN A 193 23.45 -11.46 16.46
N ARG A 194 23.35 -11.09 17.73
CA ARG A 194 22.80 -9.79 18.13
C ARG A 194 23.61 -8.67 17.46
N ALA A 195 22.92 -7.66 16.96
CA ALA A 195 23.56 -6.44 16.46
C ALA A 195 24.30 -5.70 17.58
N THR A 196 25.24 -4.83 17.22
CA THR A 196 25.94 -4.00 18.21
C THR A 196 24.96 -3.01 18.86
N ASP A 197 25.31 -2.52 20.04
CA ASP A 197 24.46 -1.56 20.75
C ASP A 197 24.23 -0.30 19.92
N GLU A 198 25.23 0.18 19.17
CA GLU A 198 25.10 1.35 18.28
C GLU A 198 24.06 1.12 17.18
N THR A 199 24.10 -0.06 16.53
CA THR A 199 23.12 -0.43 15.51
C THR A 199 21.72 -0.48 16.12
N LEU A 200 21.57 -1.08 17.29
CA LEU A 200 20.27 -1.24 17.95
C LEU A 200 19.68 0.10 18.41
N VAL A 201 20.48 0.97 19.01
CA VAL A 201 20.06 2.32 19.41
C VAL A 201 19.60 3.09 18.17
N ARG A 202 20.40 3.09 17.11
CA ARG A 202 20.04 3.76 15.84
C ARG A 202 18.76 3.18 15.25
N ARG A 203 18.62 1.85 15.22
CA ARG A 203 17.44 1.14 14.73
C ARG A 203 16.17 1.51 15.49
N LEU A 204 16.20 1.44 16.81
CA LEU A 204 15.08 1.82 17.67
C LEU A 204 14.67 3.28 17.46
N HIS A 205 15.63 4.19 17.40
CA HIS A 205 15.37 5.61 17.17
C HIS A 205 14.62 5.84 15.85
N PHE A 206 15.07 5.24 14.75
CA PHE A 206 14.39 5.35 13.47
C PHE A 206 13.03 4.65 13.43
N ASP A 207 12.94 3.45 13.97
CA ASP A 207 11.69 2.68 13.98
C ASP A 207 10.61 3.34 14.82
N LEU A 208 10.98 3.86 15.98
CA LEU A 208 10.04 4.38 16.94
C LEU A 208 9.79 5.86 16.75
N THR A 209 10.74 6.67 16.28
CA THR A 209 10.57 8.13 16.16
C THR A 209 10.78 8.68 14.75
N GLY A 210 11.38 7.91 13.85
CA GLY A 210 11.79 8.38 12.52
C GLY A 210 12.96 9.35 12.54
N LEU A 211 13.64 9.51 13.68
CA LEU A 211 14.75 10.44 13.88
C LEU A 211 15.97 9.68 14.40
N PRO A 212 17.20 10.12 14.08
CA PRO A 212 18.41 9.49 14.58
C PRO A 212 18.64 9.82 16.07
N PRO A 213 19.40 9.01 16.82
CA PRO A 213 19.96 9.42 18.11
C PRO A 213 20.96 10.58 17.89
N ASP A 214 21.17 11.40 18.92
CA ASP A 214 22.34 12.29 18.98
C ASP A 214 23.55 11.56 19.59
N TYR A 215 24.74 12.11 19.39
CA TYR A 215 25.98 11.52 19.89
C TYR A 215 25.98 11.37 21.42
N GLU A 216 25.48 12.36 22.15
CA GLU A 216 25.48 12.33 23.61
C GLU A 216 24.60 11.20 24.15
N SER A 217 23.37 11.07 23.64
CA SER A 217 22.44 9.99 24.00
C SER A 217 23.03 8.62 23.64
N MET A 218 23.72 8.50 22.50
CA MET A 218 24.43 7.29 22.12
C MET A 218 25.51 6.94 23.16
N GLN A 219 26.37 7.90 23.52
CA GLN A 219 27.44 7.66 24.51
C GLN A 219 26.88 7.35 25.90
N GLN A 220 25.79 8.01 26.32
CA GLN A 220 25.11 7.71 27.58
C GLN A 220 24.60 6.26 27.61
N TYR A 221 24.01 5.78 26.52
CA TYR A 221 23.58 4.39 26.41
C TYR A 221 24.75 3.40 26.42
N LEU A 222 25.82 3.67 25.66
CA LEU A 222 26.99 2.79 25.57
C LEU A 222 27.76 2.69 26.88
N SER A 223 27.83 3.79 27.65
CA SER A 223 28.50 3.83 28.95
C SER A 223 27.67 3.30 30.11
N SER A 224 26.37 3.08 29.91
CA SER A 224 25.49 2.52 30.94
C SER A 224 25.78 1.03 31.17
N GLU A 225 25.98 0.67 32.44
CA GLU A 225 26.09 -0.72 32.93
C GLU A 225 24.73 -1.29 33.39
N ASP A 226 23.63 -0.55 33.26
CA ASP A 226 22.30 -1.05 33.61
C ASP A 226 21.89 -2.16 32.64
N GLU A 227 21.63 -3.36 33.17
CA GLU A 227 21.17 -4.52 32.41
C GLU A 227 19.84 -4.26 31.68
N ARG A 228 19.04 -3.30 32.15
CA ARG A 228 17.75 -2.93 31.56
C ARG A 228 17.81 -1.70 30.65
N LYS A 229 19.00 -1.26 30.26
CA LYS A 229 19.17 -0.05 29.44
C LYS A 229 18.42 -0.13 28.10
N TYR A 230 18.34 -1.32 27.50
CA TYR A 230 17.64 -1.54 26.24
C TYR A 230 16.14 -1.33 26.40
N GLU A 231 15.52 -1.97 27.40
CA GLU A 231 14.09 -1.86 27.69
C GLU A 231 13.73 -0.42 28.08
N GLN A 232 14.58 0.25 28.86
CA GLN A 232 14.39 1.65 29.22
C GLN A 232 14.39 2.57 28.00
N LEU A 233 15.31 2.35 27.04
CA LEU A 233 15.34 3.10 25.80
C LEU A 233 14.07 2.87 24.97
N VAL A 234 13.60 1.62 24.87
CA VAL A 234 12.34 1.29 24.19
C VAL A 234 11.18 2.07 24.83
N GLU A 235 11.03 2.02 26.16
CA GLU A 235 9.97 2.77 26.85
C GLU A 235 10.07 4.27 26.65
N GLN A 236 11.28 4.84 26.73
CA GLN A 236 11.50 6.26 26.50
C GLN A 236 11.05 6.68 25.10
N LEU A 237 11.39 5.90 24.07
CA LEU A 237 11.02 6.21 22.69
C LEU A 237 9.52 5.99 22.43
N LEU A 238 8.90 4.98 23.05
CA LEU A 238 7.45 4.76 22.99
C LEU A 238 6.66 5.90 23.67
N GLN A 239 7.24 6.54 24.69
CA GLN A 239 6.63 7.69 25.38
C GLN A 239 6.89 9.02 24.67
N SER A 240 7.82 9.07 23.73
CA SER A 240 8.13 10.27 22.95
C SER A 240 6.94 10.68 22.07
N PRO A 241 6.60 11.98 21.98
CA PRO A 241 5.58 12.45 21.05
C PRO A 241 5.87 12.15 19.57
N GLN A 242 7.16 11.98 19.23
CA GLN A 242 7.60 11.65 17.88
C GLN A 242 7.19 10.23 17.46
N PHE A 243 6.81 9.36 18.41
CA PHE A 243 6.26 8.04 18.14
C PHE A 243 4.97 8.11 17.32
N GLY A 244 4.00 8.89 17.78
CA GLY A 244 2.75 9.10 17.08
C GLY A 244 2.96 9.71 15.70
N GLU A 245 3.89 10.66 15.55
CA GLU A 245 4.24 11.24 14.25
C GLU A 245 4.83 10.21 13.29
N ARG A 246 5.77 9.37 13.76
CA ARG A 246 6.38 8.31 12.94
C ARG A 246 5.32 7.34 12.43
N TRP A 247 4.51 6.81 13.34
CA TRP A 247 3.57 5.74 13.02
C TRP A 247 2.30 6.25 12.33
N ALA A 248 1.89 7.49 12.57
CA ALA A 248 0.80 8.12 11.83
C ALA A 248 1.08 8.12 10.32
N ARG A 249 2.34 8.30 9.89
CA ARG A 249 2.67 8.27 8.46
C ARG A 249 2.24 6.98 7.77
N HIS A 250 2.49 5.84 8.41
CA HIS A 250 2.13 4.53 7.87
C HIS A 250 0.61 4.36 7.76
N TRP A 251 -0.15 4.83 8.76
CA TRP A 251 -1.61 4.81 8.70
C TRP A 251 -2.18 5.77 7.65
N LEU A 252 -1.57 6.94 7.48
CA LEU A 252 -2.05 7.96 6.51
C LEU A 252 -1.85 7.54 5.05
N ASP A 253 -0.86 6.68 4.77
CA ASP A 253 -0.71 6.01 3.48
C ASP A 253 -1.91 5.11 3.19
N VAL A 254 -2.30 4.29 4.18
CA VAL A 254 -3.46 3.40 4.12
C VAL A 254 -4.75 4.20 3.97
N ALA A 255 -4.89 5.29 4.71
CA ALA A 255 -6.06 6.16 4.71
C ALA A 255 -6.15 7.06 3.47
N ARG A 256 -5.18 7.03 2.56
CA ARG A 256 -5.07 7.88 1.36
C ARG A 256 -5.21 9.38 1.66
N PHE A 257 -4.54 9.81 2.73
CA PHE A 257 -4.60 11.18 3.23
C PHE A 257 -4.11 12.20 2.20
N ALA A 258 -4.89 13.27 2.00
CA ALA A 258 -4.53 14.44 1.22
C ALA A 258 -5.13 15.71 1.83
N ASP A 259 -4.51 16.84 1.56
CA ASP A 259 -5.08 18.15 1.88
C ASP A 259 -6.11 18.61 0.82
N THR A 260 -6.27 17.87 -0.29
CA THR A 260 -7.15 18.24 -1.41
C THR A 260 -8.11 17.11 -1.85
N LYS A 261 -9.28 17.53 -2.36
CA LYS A 261 -10.39 16.71 -2.88
C LYS A 261 -10.11 16.03 -4.22
N GLY A 262 -9.01 16.39 -4.89
CA GLY A 262 -8.79 16.12 -6.31
C GLY A 262 -9.49 17.15 -7.21
N TYR A 263 -9.86 16.74 -8.43
CA TYR A 263 -10.56 17.62 -9.37
C TYR A 263 -12.03 17.79 -8.99
N VAL A 264 -12.46 19.04 -8.82
CA VAL A 264 -13.85 19.46 -8.61
C VAL A 264 -14.12 20.70 -9.46
N PHE A 265 -15.29 20.79 -10.11
CA PHE A 265 -15.57 21.85 -11.10
C PHE A 265 -15.81 23.24 -10.49
N THR A 266 -16.54 23.31 -9.38
CA THR A 266 -17.12 24.58 -8.86
C THR A 266 -16.93 24.78 -7.36
N GLN A 267 -16.07 24.00 -6.72
CA GLN A 267 -15.83 24.04 -5.28
C GLN A 267 -14.35 24.29 -4.97
N ASP A 268 -14.07 24.80 -3.77
CA ASP A 268 -12.70 24.79 -3.26
C ASP A 268 -12.18 23.35 -3.20
N ARG A 269 -11.02 23.14 -3.84
CA ARG A 269 -10.31 21.87 -3.92
C ARG A 269 -9.67 21.49 -2.59
N ASN A 270 -9.42 22.44 -1.70
CA ASN A 270 -8.81 22.16 -0.41
C ASN A 270 -9.84 21.57 0.56
N TYR A 271 -9.31 20.74 1.48
CA TYR A 271 -9.95 20.39 2.73
C TYR A 271 -9.35 21.30 3.82
N PRO A 272 -10.03 22.39 4.24
CA PRO A 272 -9.46 23.37 5.16
C PRO A 272 -8.90 22.77 6.46
N ASP A 273 -9.56 21.72 6.94
CA ASP A 273 -9.26 21.07 8.21
C ASP A 273 -8.78 19.62 8.07
N ALA A 274 -8.21 19.23 6.92
CA ALA A 274 -7.66 17.88 6.75
C ALA A 274 -6.65 17.52 7.84
N HIS A 275 -5.81 18.47 8.24
CA HIS A 275 -4.81 18.30 9.29
C HIS A 275 -5.40 17.76 10.60
N LYS A 276 -6.65 18.08 10.96
CA LYS A 276 -7.26 17.60 12.21
C LYS A 276 -7.38 16.07 12.26
N TYR A 277 -7.61 15.42 11.12
CA TYR A 277 -7.59 13.95 11.05
C TYR A 277 -6.19 13.40 11.28
N ARG A 278 -5.17 13.97 10.61
CA ARG A 278 -3.77 13.60 10.82
C ARG A 278 -3.38 13.75 12.28
N ASP A 279 -3.73 14.88 12.88
CA ASP A 279 -3.39 15.20 14.26
C ASP A 279 -4.11 14.26 15.24
N TRP A 280 -5.35 13.87 14.95
CA TRP A 280 -6.07 12.86 15.72
C TRP A 280 -5.43 11.46 15.62
N VAL A 281 -4.88 11.07 14.45
CA VAL A 281 -4.12 9.82 14.30
C VAL A 281 -2.84 9.86 15.14
N ILE A 282 -2.09 10.97 15.08
CA ILE A 282 -0.87 11.18 15.88
C ILE A 282 -1.19 11.05 17.38
N ASP A 283 -2.22 11.76 17.83
CA ASP A 283 -2.66 11.77 19.23
C ASP A 283 -3.13 10.38 19.69
N SER A 284 -3.90 9.67 18.86
CA SER A 284 -4.40 8.32 19.18
C SER A 284 -3.25 7.34 19.40
N PHE A 285 -2.21 7.35 18.56
CA PHE A 285 -1.04 6.49 18.75
C PHE A 285 -0.19 6.92 19.95
N ASN A 286 -0.03 8.22 20.19
CA ASN A 286 0.71 8.72 21.35
C ASN A 286 0.04 8.38 22.68
N ARG A 287 -1.30 8.41 22.74
CA ARG A 287 -2.09 8.00 23.92
C ARG A 287 -2.25 6.50 24.06
N ASP A 288 -1.74 5.73 23.10
CA ASP A 288 -1.93 4.29 23.01
C ASP A 288 -3.41 3.89 23.07
N ARG A 289 -4.26 4.65 22.36
CA ARG A 289 -5.67 4.28 22.18
C ARG A 289 -5.71 2.87 21.60
N SER A 290 -6.56 2.03 22.19
CA SER A 290 -6.84 0.70 21.67
C SER A 290 -7.13 0.77 20.16
N ILE A 291 -6.48 -0.08 19.37
CA ILE A 291 -6.70 -0.08 17.92
C ILE A 291 -8.15 -0.44 17.58
N LYS A 292 -8.83 -1.18 18.45
CA LYS A 292 -10.28 -1.43 18.38
C LYS A 292 -11.08 -0.13 18.34
N GLU A 293 -10.89 0.73 19.33
CA GLU A 293 -11.57 2.04 19.40
C GLU A 293 -11.13 2.97 18.26
N PHE A 294 -9.83 2.96 17.94
CA PHE A 294 -9.29 3.75 16.84
C PHE A 294 -10.01 3.45 15.51
N LEU A 295 -10.18 2.17 15.16
CA LEU A 295 -10.90 1.77 13.94
C LEU A 295 -12.39 2.12 14.01
N GLN A 296 -13.02 1.90 15.18
CA GLN A 296 -14.43 2.19 15.37
C GLN A 296 -14.76 3.68 15.21
N PHE A 297 -13.94 4.56 15.77
CA PHE A 297 -14.15 6.01 15.70
C PHE A 297 -14.00 6.55 14.28
N GLN A 298 -13.12 5.98 13.47
CA GLN A 298 -12.99 6.38 12.07
C GLN A 298 -14.24 6.09 11.23
N LEU A 299 -15.12 5.18 11.68
CA LEU A 299 -16.34 4.81 10.97
C LEU A 299 -17.60 5.46 11.58
N ALA A 300 -17.62 5.62 12.90
CA ALA A 300 -18.84 5.97 13.64
C ALA A 300 -18.59 6.84 14.90
N ALA A 301 -17.57 7.71 14.91
CA ALA A 301 -17.30 8.59 16.07
C ALA A 301 -18.48 9.51 16.46
N ASP A 302 -19.39 9.84 15.54
CA ASP A 302 -20.62 10.57 15.84
C ASP A 302 -21.63 9.74 16.64
N GLN A 303 -21.51 8.41 16.64
CA GLN A 303 -22.46 7.47 17.23
C GLN A 303 -21.90 6.75 18.47
N LEU A 304 -20.59 6.77 18.68
CA LEU A 304 -19.89 6.00 19.71
C LEU A 304 -19.50 6.80 20.97
N GLY A 305 -20.27 7.82 21.33
CA GLY A 305 -20.19 8.46 22.65
C GLY A 305 -19.17 9.58 22.76
N ASN A 306 -19.27 10.58 21.89
CA ASN A 306 -18.42 11.76 21.92
C ASN A 306 -19.05 12.88 22.77
N GLU A 307 -18.81 12.87 24.09
CA GLU A 307 -19.39 13.86 25.02
C GLU A 307 -19.06 15.34 24.66
N GLN A 308 -18.07 15.60 23.78
CA GLN A 308 -17.62 16.97 23.45
C GLN A 308 -17.25 17.24 21.98
N GLY A 309 -17.42 16.29 21.07
CA GLY A 309 -17.00 16.42 19.66
C GLY A 309 -15.50 16.17 19.38
N SER A 310 -14.69 15.79 20.37
CA SER A 310 -13.22 15.66 20.27
C SER A 310 -12.74 14.60 19.27
N ASP A 311 -13.45 13.48 19.15
CA ASP A 311 -13.08 12.36 18.26
C ASP A 311 -13.71 12.40 16.87
N LEU A 312 -14.55 13.39 16.58
CA LEU A 312 -15.14 13.52 15.24
C LEU A 312 -14.10 13.64 14.11
N PRO A 313 -12.90 14.24 14.29
CA PRO A 313 -11.86 14.23 13.26
C PRO A 313 -11.46 12.83 12.77
N ALA A 314 -11.67 11.76 13.56
CA ALA A 314 -11.40 10.38 13.17
C ALA A 314 -12.08 9.99 11.85
N MET A 315 -13.30 10.49 11.62
CA MET A 315 -14.06 10.21 10.39
C MET A 315 -13.45 10.84 9.13
N GLY A 316 -12.36 11.60 9.26
CA GLY A 316 -11.47 11.96 8.17
C GLY A 316 -11.11 10.77 7.27
N PHE A 317 -11.01 9.55 7.84
CA PHE A 317 -10.79 8.31 7.09
C PHE A 317 -11.82 8.07 5.96
N LEU A 318 -13.08 8.43 6.19
CA LEU A 318 -14.19 8.29 5.23
C LEU A 318 -14.41 9.53 4.36
N THR A 319 -14.00 10.72 4.83
CA THR A 319 -14.36 12.00 4.21
C THR A 319 -13.22 12.66 3.43
N LEU A 320 -11.95 12.30 3.69
CA LEU A 320 -10.76 12.88 3.03
C LEU A 320 -10.37 12.18 1.72
N GLY A 321 -11.25 11.35 1.17
CA GLY A 321 -11.08 10.69 -0.12
C GLY A 321 -11.22 11.63 -1.33
N ARG A 322 -11.02 11.07 -2.52
CA ARG A 322 -11.26 11.75 -3.80
C ARG A 322 -12.76 11.97 -4.00
N ARG A 323 -13.13 13.02 -4.75
CA ARG A 323 -14.54 13.34 -5.05
C ARG A 323 -15.07 12.81 -6.37
N PHE A 324 -14.25 12.25 -7.26
CA PHE A 324 -14.68 11.60 -8.50
C PHE A 324 -15.72 12.40 -9.31
N LEU A 325 -15.48 13.70 -9.54
CA LEU A 325 -16.45 14.60 -10.20
C LEU A 325 -17.83 14.66 -9.49
N ASN A 326 -17.84 14.41 -8.19
CA ASN A 326 -19.00 14.24 -7.32
C ASN A 326 -19.88 13.02 -7.63
N ASN A 327 -19.38 12.01 -8.36
CA ASN A 327 -20.06 10.74 -8.56
C ASN A 327 -20.20 9.98 -7.23
N GLN A 328 -21.43 9.89 -6.72
CA GLN A 328 -21.70 9.24 -5.44
C GLN A 328 -21.35 7.75 -5.42
N ASN A 329 -21.54 7.04 -6.53
CA ASN A 329 -21.23 5.61 -6.60
C ASN A 329 -19.73 5.37 -6.43
N ASP A 330 -18.90 6.17 -7.09
CA ASP A 330 -17.44 6.01 -7.02
C ASP A 330 -16.88 6.50 -5.67
N ILE A 331 -17.51 7.51 -5.05
CA ILE A 331 -17.18 7.92 -3.67
C ILE A 331 -17.50 6.80 -2.67
N ILE A 332 -18.66 6.15 -2.80
CA ILE A 332 -19.03 5.03 -1.94
C ILE A 332 -18.11 3.83 -2.18
N ASP A 333 -17.77 3.55 -3.44
CA ASP A 333 -16.85 2.48 -3.81
C ASP A 333 -15.47 2.69 -3.17
N ASP A 334 -14.91 3.91 -3.23
CA ASP A 334 -13.65 4.26 -2.55
C ASP A 334 -13.73 4.09 -1.02
N ARG A 335 -14.90 4.34 -0.42
CA ARG A 335 -15.12 4.12 1.02
C ARG A 335 -15.16 2.64 1.36
N ILE A 336 -15.89 1.83 0.60
CA ILE A 336 -15.91 0.37 0.78
C ILE A 336 -14.50 -0.18 0.62
N ASP A 337 -13.82 0.24 -0.43
CA ASP A 337 -12.47 -0.18 -0.77
C ASP A 337 -11.48 0.11 0.37
N VAL A 338 -11.40 1.36 0.85
CA VAL A 338 -10.44 1.70 1.92
C VAL A 338 -10.79 1.01 3.23
N VAL A 339 -12.08 0.81 3.55
CA VAL A 339 -12.49 0.15 4.79
C VAL A 339 -12.12 -1.32 4.75
N THR A 340 -12.45 -2.00 3.65
CA THR A 340 -12.28 -3.45 3.53
C THR A 340 -10.82 -3.82 3.33
N ARG A 341 -10.07 -3.15 2.44
CA ARG A 341 -8.63 -3.37 2.28
C ARG A 341 -7.83 -2.80 3.47
N GLY A 342 -8.18 -1.60 3.91
CA GLY A 342 -7.45 -0.91 4.97
C GLY A 342 -7.65 -1.50 6.36
N MET A 343 -8.82 -2.03 6.72
CA MET A 343 -9.07 -2.55 8.07
C MET A 343 -9.09 -4.08 8.15
N MET A 344 -9.50 -4.76 7.08
CA MET A 344 -9.66 -6.23 7.06
C MET A 344 -8.76 -6.94 6.06
N GLY A 345 -8.05 -6.19 5.21
CA GLY A 345 -7.23 -6.79 4.16
C GLY A 345 -8.03 -7.63 3.16
N LEU A 346 -9.25 -7.18 2.81
CA LEU A 346 -10.10 -7.86 1.83
C LEU A 346 -10.43 -6.96 0.64
N THR A 347 -10.38 -7.53 -0.56
CA THR A 347 -10.68 -6.85 -1.83
C THR A 347 -12.16 -6.92 -2.18
N VAL A 348 -13.02 -6.22 -1.43
CA VAL A 348 -14.48 -6.31 -1.64
C VAL A 348 -14.95 -5.58 -2.91
N SER A 349 -14.28 -4.52 -3.35
CA SER A 349 -14.75 -3.70 -4.48
C SER A 349 -14.79 -4.42 -5.83
N CYS A 350 -14.08 -5.54 -6.01
CA CYS A 350 -14.26 -6.36 -7.20
C CYS A 350 -15.68 -6.95 -7.30
N ALA A 351 -16.37 -7.11 -6.16
CA ALA A 351 -17.75 -7.57 -6.10
C ALA A 351 -18.80 -6.53 -6.54
N ARG A 352 -18.37 -5.34 -7.00
CA ARG A 352 -19.26 -4.26 -7.46
C ARG A 352 -20.07 -4.65 -8.70
N CYS A 353 -19.45 -5.34 -9.65
CA CYS A 353 -20.06 -5.61 -10.96
C CYS A 353 -20.53 -7.05 -11.10
N HIS A 354 -19.88 -7.98 -10.41
CA HIS A 354 -20.14 -9.42 -10.42
C HIS A 354 -19.62 -10.03 -9.12
N ASP A 355 -20.01 -11.26 -8.79
CA ASP A 355 -19.49 -11.94 -7.59
C ASP A 355 -17.98 -12.05 -7.65
N HIS A 356 -17.32 -11.87 -6.51
CA HIS A 356 -15.88 -11.78 -6.48
C HIS A 356 -15.22 -13.04 -7.09
N LYS A 357 -14.23 -12.84 -7.98
CA LYS A 357 -13.69 -13.91 -8.83
C LYS A 357 -13.10 -15.11 -8.07
N TYR A 358 -12.53 -14.86 -6.89
CA TYR A 358 -11.77 -15.84 -6.08
C TYR A 358 -12.23 -15.94 -4.63
N ASP A 359 -12.47 -14.80 -3.98
CA ASP A 359 -13.02 -14.76 -2.62
C ASP A 359 -14.54 -15.00 -2.58
N PRO A 360 -15.06 -15.60 -1.50
CA PRO A 360 -16.48 -15.86 -1.27
C PRO A 360 -17.25 -14.59 -0.87
N ILE A 361 -17.21 -13.60 -1.76
CA ILE A 361 -17.85 -12.29 -1.55
C ILE A 361 -18.88 -12.10 -2.67
N PRO A 362 -20.16 -12.38 -2.41
CA PRO A 362 -21.21 -12.16 -3.40
C PRO A 362 -21.42 -10.66 -3.63
N THR A 363 -21.94 -10.31 -4.80
CA THR A 363 -22.32 -8.95 -5.17
C THR A 363 -23.28 -8.34 -4.14
N ALA A 364 -24.16 -9.17 -3.57
CA ALA A 364 -25.08 -8.77 -2.52
C ALA A 364 -24.37 -8.21 -1.27
N ASP A 365 -23.20 -8.74 -0.90
CA ASP A 365 -22.44 -8.26 0.26
C ASP A 365 -21.80 -6.90 -0.02
N TYR A 366 -21.28 -6.68 -1.24
CA TYR A 366 -20.82 -5.35 -1.66
C TYR A 366 -21.95 -4.32 -1.55
N TYR A 367 -23.14 -4.65 -2.08
CA TYR A 367 -24.28 -3.73 -2.05
C TYR A 367 -24.89 -3.57 -0.66
N SER A 368 -24.71 -4.54 0.24
CA SER A 368 -25.06 -4.42 1.65
C SER A 368 -24.21 -3.33 2.34
N LEU A 369 -22.89 -3.31 2.08
CA LEU A 369 -21.99 -2.25 2.54
C LEU A 369 -22.23 -0.91 1.81
N TYR A 370 -22.52 -0.95 0.51
CA TYR A 370 -22.94 0.23 -0.24
C TYR A 370 -24.14 0.90 0.43
N GLY A 371 -25.14 0.11 0.85
CA GLY A 371 -26.29 0.59 1.59
C GLY A 371 -25.90 1.33 2.87
N VAL A 372 -24.88 0.89 3.60
CA VAL A 372 -24.40 1.60 4.81
C VAL A 372 -23.94 3.03 4.46
N PHE A 373 -23.13 3.18 3.40
CA PHE A 373 -22.61 4.48 3.00
C PHE A 373 -23.61 5.35 2.24
N ASP A 374 -24.52 4.77 1.43
CA ASP A 374 -25.60 5.53 0.79
C ASP A 374 -26.63 6.02 1.82
N ASN A 375 -26.75 5.39 2.98
CA ASN A 375 -27.55 5.92 4.09
C ASN A 375 -26.80 6.91 4.98
N SER A 376 -25.61 7.33 4.56
CA SER A 376 -24.80 8.33 5.24
C SER A 376 -24.63 9.57 4.35
N SER A 377 -24.38 10.72 4.97
CA SER A 377 -24.16 11.99 4.27
C SER A 377 -23.20 12.89 5.04
N GLU A 378 -22.53 13.80 4.33
CA GLU A 378 -21.74 14.86 4.97
C GLU A 378 -22.64 16.07 5.21
N PRO A 379 -22.73 16.62 6.43
CA PRO A 379 -23.52 17.81 6.70
C PRO A 379 -23.07 18.99 5.82
N GLY A 380 -24.01 19.63 5.13
CA GLY A 380 -23.72 20.84 4.35
C GLY A 380 -23.61 22.07 5.25
N GLY A 381 -22.63 22.94 4.99
CA GLY A 381 -22.51 24.25 5.65
C GLY A 381 -21.90 24.26 7.04
N ASP A 382 -21.63 23.09 7.65
CA ASP A 382 -20.92 23.03 8.93
C ASP A 382 -19.41 23.24 8.71
N PRO A 383 -18.74 24.12 9.47
CA PRO A 383 -17.31 24.03 9.61
C PRO A 383 -16.95 22.69 10.25
N SER A 384 -15.76 22.20 9.92
CA SER A 384 -15.06 21.08 10.54
C SER A 384 -15.48 20.74 11.99
N PRO A 385 -15.48 19.44 12.36
CA PRO A 385 -14.76 18.33 11.71
C PRO A 385 -15.51 17.71 10.53
N LEU A 386 -14.73 17.29 9.52
CA LEU A 386 -15.23 16.48 8.42
C LEU A 386 -15.80 15.17 9.00
N ARG A 387 -17.10 14.95 8.84
CA ARG A 387 -17.82 13.83 9.42
C ARG A 387 -18.90 13.31 8.50
N MET A 388 -19.29 12.05 8.70
CA MET A 388 -20.51 11.48 8.16
C MET A 388 -21.60 11.55 9.24
N VAL A 389 -22.86 11.72 8.82
CA VAL A 389 -24.06 11.59 9.64
C VAL A 389 -25.08 10.73 8.90
N ASP A 390 -25.95 10.08 9.66
CA ASP A 390 -27.00 9.25 9.08
C ASP A 390 -28.07 10.10 8.38
N ARG A 391 -28.56 9.61 7.24
CA ARG A 391 -29.71 10.19 6.56
C ARG A 391 -30.98 9.91 7.37
N LYS A 392 -31.95 10.83 7.29
CA LYS A 392 -33.25 10.68 7.96
C LYS A 392 -34.07 9.54 7.37
N ASP A 393 -34.11 9.46 6.03
CA ASP A 393 -34.87 8.46 5.30
C ASP A 393 -33.94 7.31 4.91
N LEU A 394 -33.99 6.24 5.69
CA LEU A 394 -33.18 5.05 5.47
C LEU A 394 -33.80 4.15 4.40
N ARG A 395 -32.96 3.56 3.55
CA ARG A 395 -33.39 2.67 2.46
C ARG A 395 -32.42 1.53 2.22
N ASP A 396 -32.94 0.39 1.80
CA ASP A 396 -32.11 -0.69 1.29
C ASP A 396 -31.59 -0.36 -0.12
N ALA A 397 -30.33 -0.72 -0.38
CA ALA A 397 -29.71 -0.50 -1.67
C ALA A 397 -30.22 -1.53 -2.69
N HIS A 398 -30.28 -1.13 -3.95
CA HIS A 398 -30.44 -2.07 -5.04
C HIS A 398 -29.06 -2.55 -5.51
N ILE A 399 -28.95 -3.83 -5.83
CA ILE A 399 -27.81 -4.33 -6.61
C ILE A 399 -27.84 -3.61 -7.97
N LEU A 400 -26.73 -2.96 -8.34
CA LEU A 400 -26.61 -2.37 -9.67
C LEU A 400 -25.99 -3.43 -10.58
N LEU A 401 -26.77 -3.94 -11.54
CA LEU A 401 -26.34 -5.03 -12.39
C LEU A 401 -25.15 -4.58 -13.24
N ARG A 402 -24.03 -5.31 -13.16
CA ARG A 402 -22.75 -4.94 -13.78
C ARG A 402 -22.25 -3.55 -13.35
N GLY A 403 -22.63 -3.09 -12.16
CA GLY A 403 -22.26 -1.77 -11.63
C GLY A 403 -23.01 -0.59 -12.27
N ASN A 404 -23.98 -0.84 -13.15
CA ASN A 404 -24.70 0.21 -13.89
C ASN A 404 -25.85 0.81 -13.06
N ALA A 405 -25.74 2.10 -12.70
CA ALA A 405 -26.72 2.80 -11.87
C ALA A 405 -28.15 2.87 -12.46
N SER A 406 -28.27 2.76 -13.79
CA SER A 406 -29.55 2.74 -14.51
C SER A 406 -30.19 1.35 -14.51
N ASN A 407 -29.43 0.29 -14.23
CA ASN A 407 -29.92 -1.09 -14.24
C ASN A 407 -29.94 -1.68 -12.83
N ARG A 408 -31.11 -1.72 -12.21
CA ARG A 408 -31.29 -2.12 -10.81
C ARG A 408 -31.86 -3.52 -10.70
N GLY A 409 -31.16 -4.38 -9.96
CA GLY A 409 -31.63 -5.68 -9.53
C GLY A 409 -32.34 -5.64 -8.18
N GLU A 410 -32.23 -6.74 -7.44
CA GLU A 410 -32.88 -6.94 -6.15
C GLU A 410 -32.39 -5.95 -5.08
N LYS A 411 -33.24 -5.73 -4.09
CA LYS A 411 -32.86 -4.97 -2.89
C LYS A 411 -32.10 -5.88 -1.94
N VAL A 412 -31.04 -5.36 -1.36
CA VAL A 412 -30.27 -6.04 -0.31
C VAL A 412 -30.32 -5.25 0.99
N PRO A 413 -30.57 -5.92 2.12
CA PRO A 413 -30.52 -5.26 3.41
C PRO A 413 -29.09 -4.86 3.75
N ARG A 414 -28.93 -3.83 4.58
CA ARG A 414 -27.62 -3.46 5.12
C ARG A 414 -27.20 -4.53 6.13
N GLN A 415 -26.06 -5.16 5.89
CA GLN A 415 -25.54 -6.24 6.73
C GLN A 415 -24.04 -6.40 6.51
N PHE A 416 -23.39 -7.19 7.38
CA PHE A 416 -21.96 -7.47 7.29
C PHE A 416 -21.64 -8.59 6.29
N LEU A 417 -20.36 -8.70 5.95
CA LEU A 417 -19.84 -9.69 4.98
C LEU A 417 -20.11 -11.12 5.47
N GLN A 418 -20.65 -11.96 4.59
CA GLN A 418 -21.03 -13.34 4.90
C GLN A 418 -19.84 -14.16 5.38
N VAL A 419 -18.72 -14.05 4.68
CA VAL A 419 -17.50 -14.81 4.98
C VAL A 419 -16.91 -14.51 6.36
N LEU A 420 -17.23 -13.35 6.94
CA LEU A 420 -16.78 -12.95 8.28
C LEU A 420 -17.90 -13.00 9.33
N SER A 421 -19.08 -13.50 8.96
CA SER A 421 -20.24 -13.56 9.84
C SER A 421 -20.59 -15.00 10.20
N PRO A 422 -21.25 -15.25 11.35
CA PRO A 422 -21.83 -16.55 11.63
C PRO A 422 -22.94 -16.89 10.61
N ASP A 423 -23.28 -18.17 10.49
CA ASP A 423 -24.31 -18.66 9.55
C ASP A 423 -25.68 -17.99 9.75
N ASP A 424 -25.98 -17.50 10.97
CA ASP A 424 -27.23 -16.81 11.31
C ASP A 424 -27.13 -15.27 11.23
N ARG A 425 -26.23 -14.76 10.38
CA ARG A 425 -26.02 -13.31 10.18
C ARG A 425 -27.33 -12.54 10.02
N ARG A 426 -27.42 -11.37 10.64
CA ARG A 426 -28.62 -10.53 10.64
C ARG A 426 -28.36 -9.17 9.99
N PRO A 427 -29.38 -8.57 9.35
CA PRO A 427 -29.33 -7.18 8.95
C PRO A 427 -29.08 -6.20 10.10
N PHE A 428 -28.33 -5.15 9.81
CA PHE A 428 -28.14 -3.99 10.66
C PHE A 428 -29.47 -3.28 10.92
N GLN A 429 -29.68 -2.87 12.17
CA GLN A 429 -30.95 -2.31 12.65
C GLN A 429 -30.84 -0.82 13.03
N GLU A 430 -29.63 -0.33 13.33
CA GLU A 430 -29.40 1.00 13.89
C GLU A 430 -28.92 2.00 12.83
N GLY A 431 -29.70 3.06 12.61
CA GLY A 431 -29.28 4.19 11.78
C GLY A 431 -28.89 3.74 10.38
N SER A 432 -27.78 4.26 9.86
CA SER A 432 -27.18 3.84 8.59
C SER A 432 -26.60 2.43 8.60
N GLY A 433 -26.36 1.83 9.77
CA GLY A 433 -25.58 0.60 9.95
C GLY A 433 -24.07 0.86 10.14
N ARG A 434 -23.59 2.12 10.09
CA ARG A 434 -22.16 2.44 10.28
C ARG A 434 -21.63 2.00 11.64
N ARG A 435 -22.37 2.25 12.71
CA ARG A 435 -22.02 1.81 14.07
C ARG A 435 -21.87 0.29 14.15
N GLU A 436 -22.87 -0.45 13.67
CA GLU A 436 -22.84 -1.92 13.72
C GLU A 436 -21.71 -2.49 12.85
N MET A 437 -21.48 -1.92 11.66
CA MET A 437 -20.33 -2.26 10.81
C MET A 437 -19.00 -1.99 11.52
N ALA A 438 -18.88 -0.86 12.22
CA ALA A 438 -17.67 -0.50 12.98
C ALA A 438 -17.39 -1.51 14.10
N LEU A 439 -18.43 -1.92 14.82
CA LEU A 439 -18.34 -2.94 15.86
C LEU A 439 -17.96 -4.31 15.28
N ALA A 440 -18.52 -4.70 14.13
CA ALA A 440 -18.23 -5.98 13.48
C ALA A 440 -16.81 -6.05 12.90
N ILE A 441 -16.30 -4.94 12.36
CA ILE A 441 -14.91 -4.86 11.89
C ILE A 441 -13.94 -5.01 13.06
N ALA A 442 -14.19 -4.32 14.17
CA ALA A 442 -13.32 -4.33 15.34
C ALA A 442 -13.74 -5.35 16.41
N ALA A 443 -14.46 -6.41 16.03
CA ALA A 443 -14.82 -7.51 16.91
C ALA A 443 -13.61 -8.40 17.17
N ASP A 444 -13.49 -8.95 18.38
CA ASP A 444 -12.37 -9.82 18.73
C ASP A 444 -12.47 -11.18 17.99
N GLU A 445 -13.68 -11.57 17.60
CA GLU A 445 -13.98 -12.75 16.79
C GLU A 445 -13.70 -12.54 15.30
N ASN A 446 -13.49 -11.30 14.84
CA ASN A 446 -13.14 -11.05 13.45
C ASN A 446 -11.70 -11.56 13.19
N PRO A 447 -11.52 -12.59 12.35
CA PRO A 447 -10.24 -13.27 12.21
C PRO A 447 -9.18 -12.46 11.44
N LEU A 448 -9.57 -11.32 10.85
CA LEU A 448 -8.71 -10.55 9.95
C LEU A 448 -8.19 -9.27 10.58
N THR A 449 -9.04 -8.48 11.23
CA THR A 449 -8.69 -7.09 11.57
C THR A 449 -7.47 -6.97 12.48
N ALA A 450 -7.40 -7.78 13.54
CA ALA A 450 -6.22 -7.84 14.40
C ALA A 450 -4.99 -8.39 13.65
N ARG A 451 -5.13 -9.48 12.88
CA ARG A 451 -4.02 -10.07 12.09
C ARG A 451 -3.42 -9.07 11.10
N VAL A 452 -4.28 -8.33 10.41
CA VAL A 452 -3.89 -7.35 9.40
C VAL A 452 -3.11 -6.20 10.05
N PHE A 453 -3.56 -5.71 11.20
CA PHE A 453 -2.83 -4.68 11.94
C PHE A 453 -1.47 -5.21 12.45
N VAL A 454 -1.45 -6.39 13.06
CA VAL A 454 -0.21 -7.06 13.53
C VAL A 454 0.79 -7.25 12.39
N ASN A 455 0.33 -7.75 11.24
CA ASN A 455 1.17 -7.96 10.08
C ASN A 455 1.82 -6.67 9.55
N ARG A 456 1.10 -5.55 9.60
CA ARG A 456 1.65 -4.24 9.19
C ARG A 456 2.70 -3.74 10.16
N VAL A 457 2.44 -3.80 11.47
CA VAL A 457 3.40 -3.38 12.49
C VAL A 457 4.67 -4.23 12.40
N TRP A 458 4.52 -5.55 12.27
CA TRP A 458 5.63 -6.46 12.01
C TRP A 458 6.40 -6.07 10.74
N GLY A 459 5.69 -5.85 9.63
CA GLY A 459 6.29 -5.45 8.35
C GLY A 459 7.13 -4.18 8.44
N HIS A 460 6.65 -3.17 9.16
CA HIS A 460 7.36 -1.91 9.35
C HIS A 460 8.61 -2.08 10.22
N LEU A 461 8.55 -2.85 11.31
CA LEU A 461 9.68 -3.08 12.21
C LEU A 461 10.72 -4.04 11.61
N MET A 462 10.28 -5.15 11.02
CA MET A 462 11.16 -6.23 10.55
C MET A 462 11.60 -6.08 9.10
N GLY A 463 11.02 -5.14 8.34
CA GLY A 463 11.35 -4.89 6.93
C GLY A 463 10.72 -5.85 5.92
N SER A 464 10.07 -6.90 6.38
CA SER A 464 9.23 -7.81 5.59
C SER A 464 8.02 -8.22 6.40
N HIS A 465 6.91 -8.49 5.72
CA HIS A 465 5.65 -8.86 6.36
C HIS A 465 5.60 -10.38 6.56
N LEU A 466 4.82 -10.85 7.55
CA LEU A 466 4.52 -12.28 7.70
C LEU A 466 3.64 -12.75 6.54
N VAL A 467 2.64 -11.94 6.20
CA VAL A 467 1.79 -12.09 5.00
C VAL A 467 2.21 -11.01 4.01
N GLU A 468 2.76 -11.43 2.87
CA GLU A 468 3.40 -10.54 1.89
C GLU A 468 2.48 -9.46 1.29
N THR A 469 1.17 -9.71 1.33
CA THR A 469 0.10 -8.85 0.81
C THR A 469 -0.66 -8.17 1.97
N PRO A 470 -0.23 -6.99 2.46
CA PRO A 470 -0.70 -6.45 3.74
C PRO A 470 -2.14 -5.92 3.73
N SER A 471 -2.82 -5.97 2.58
CA SER A 471 -4.23 -5.63 2.40
C SER A 471 -4.99 -6.63 1.53
N ASP A 472 -4.45 -7.83 1.35
CA ASP A 472 -5.12 -8.93 0.65
C ASP A 472 -4.79 -10.26 1.35
N PHE A 473 -5.67 -10.66 2.26
CA PHE A 473 -5.67 -11.90 3.02
C PHE A 473 -6.67 -12.91 2.43
N GLY A 474 -7.23 -12.62 1.25
CA GLY A 474 -8.20 -13.45 0.57
C GLY A 474 -7.67 -14.85 0.24
N THR A 475 -8.50 -15.67 -0.39
CA THR A 475 -8.21 -17.07 -0.77
C THR A 475 -7.00 -17.21 -1.69
N ARG A 476 -6.56 -16.11 -2.32
CA ARG A 476 -5.37 -16.06 -3.17
C ARG A 476 -4.08 -15.77 -2.41
N SER A 477 -4.18 -15.36 -1.15
CA SER A 477 -3.04 -15.10 -0.29
C SER A 477 -2.38 -16.41 0.15
N ASN A 478 -1.07 -16.50 -0.02
CA ASN A 478 -0.32 -17.67 0.42
C ASN A 478 -0.41 -17.80 1.95
N ARG A 479 -0.51 -19.04 2.44
CA ARG A 479 -0.36 -19.31 3.87
C ARG A 479 1.03 -18.83 4.32
N PRO A 480 1.13 -17.93 5.31
CA PRO A 480 2.42 -17.41 5.74
C PRO A 480 3.25 -18.52 6.40
N THR A 481 4.55 -18.56 6.11
CA THR A 481 5.48 -19.57 6.67
C THR A 481 5.44 -19.55 8.20
N GLN A 482 5.40 -18.35 8.78
CA GLN A 482 5.35 -18.13 10.23
C GLN A 482 3.92 -17.85 10.70
N LEU A 483 2.92 -18.62 10.23
CA LEU A 483 1.52 -18.49 10.69
C LEU A 483 1.38 -18.63 12.23
N PRO A 484 2.05 -19.60 12.91
CA PRO A 484 1.96 -19.71 14.36
C PRO A 484 2.39 -18.42 15.09
N LEU A 485 3.37 -17.70 14.54
CA LEU A 485 3.79 -16.40 15.08
C LEU A 485 2.75 -15.31 14.85
N LEU A 486 2.15 -15.24 13.66
CA LEU A 486 1.07 -14.29 13.39
C LEU A 486 -0.11 -14.52 14.33
N ASP A 487 -0.52 -15.77 14.51
CA ASP A 487 -1.63 -16.13 15.39
C ASP A 487 -1.32 -15.86 16.86
N TYR A 488 -0.11 -16.21 17.32
CA TYR A 488 0.36 -15.86 18.66
C TYR A 488 0.28 -14.34 18.90
N LEU A 489 0.91 -13.54 18.04
CA LEU A 489 0.91 -12.08 18.19
C LEU A 489 -0.51 -11.50 18.14
N THR A 490 -1.36 -12.03 17.27
CA THR A 490 -2.76 -11.59 17.14
C THR A 490 -3.55 -11.84 18.41
N ILE A 491 -3.46 -13.04 18.98
CA ILE A 491 -4.20 -13.39 20.20
C ILE A 491 -3.70 -12.56 21.37
N ARG A 492 -2.38 -12.45 21.53
CA ARG A 492 -1.77 -11.65 22.59
C ARG A 492 -2.08 -10.15 22.44
N PHE A 493 -2.17 -9.66 21.21
CA PHE A 493 -2.58 -8.28 20.93
C PHE A 493 -4.02 -8.03 21.39
N ILE A 494 -4.94 -8.94 21.09
CA ILE A 494 -6.34 -8.87 21.56
C ILE A 494 -6.40 -8.93 23.10
N GLU A 495 -5.67 -9.87 23.73
CA GLU A 495 -5.60 -10.02 25.19
C GLU A 495 -5.02 -8.78 25.91
N ASN A 496 -4.19 -8.00 25.23
CA ASN A 496 -3.62 -6.74 25.73
C ASN A 496 -4.37 -5.51 25.21
N ASP A 497 -5.69 -5.63 25.08
CA ASP A 497 -6.62 -4.55 24.71
C ASP A 497 -6.29 -3.86 23.38
N TRP A 498 -5.71 -4.60 22.44
CA TRP A 498 -5.25 -4.07 21.16
C TRP A 498 -4.29 -2.86 21.32
N SER A 499 -3.48 -2.85 22.38
CA SER A 499 -2.48 -1.81 22.63
C SER A 499 -1.39 -1.84 21.58
N PHE A 500 -1.22 -0.72 20.87
CA PHE A 500 -0.24 -0.60 19.82
C PHE A 500 1.18 -0.57 20.39
N LYS A 501 1.40 0.18 21.47
CA LYS A 501 2.71 0.24 22.13
C LYS A 501 3.08 -1.09 22.77
N TRP A 502 2.12 -1.87 23.26
CA TRP A 502 2.37 -3.25 23.68
C TRP A 502 2.92 -4.09 22.54
N LEU A 503 2.29 -4.06 21.36
CA LEU A 503 2.74 -4.85 20.22
C LEU A 503 4.14 -4.45 19.76
N VAL A 504 4.42 -3.15 19.70
CA VAL A 504 5.75 -2.65 19.33
C VAL A 504 6.80 -3.12 20.34
N ARG A 505 6.50 -3.00 21.65
CA ARG A 505 7.38 -3.48 22.74
C ARG A 505 7.66 -4.98 22.65
N GLU A 506 6.62 -5.78 22.41
CA GLU A 506 6.73 -7.24 22.28
C GLU A 506 7.66 -7.61 21.11
N ILE A 507 7.55 -6.90 19.97
CA ILE A 507 8.41 -7.16 18.81
C ILE A 507 9.84 -6.68 19.06
N THR A 508 10.05 -5.45 19.52
CA THR A 508 11.40 -4.89 19.72
C THR A 508 12.16 -5.57 20.87
N GLY A 509 11.45 -6.11 21.86
CA GLY A 509 12.03 -6.89 22.96
C GLY A 509 12.58 -8.26 22.55
N SER A 510 12.23 -8.76 21.36
CA SER A 510 12.69 -10.07 20.89
C SER A 510 14.16 -10.07 20.44
N SER A 511 14.87 -11.18 20.68
CA SER A 511 16.21 -11.35 20.10
C SER A 511 16.16 -11.39 18.57
N THR A 512 15.04 -11.85 18.00
CA THR A 512 14.77 -11.84 16.56
C THR A 512 14.88 -10.43 15.97
N TYR A 513 14.23 -9.43 16.59
CA TYR A 513 14.35 -8.03 16.18
C TYR A 513 15.77 -7.50 16.41
N GLN A 514 16.48 -7.97 17.44
CA GLN A 514 17.82 -7.51 17.79
C GLN A 514 18.95 -8.14 16.96
N GLN A 515 18.64 -9.03 16.02
CA GLN A 515 19.65 -9.66 15.15
C GLN A 515 20.40 -8.63 14.29
N SER A 516 21.63 -8.97 13.89
CA SER A 516 22.38 -8.28 12.86
C SER A 516 21.85 -8.62 11.46
N VAL A 517 22.23 -7.82 10.46
CA VAL A 517 21.97 -8.08 9.03
C VAL A 517 22.99 -9.04 8.38
N THR A 518 23.83 -9.71 9.18
CA THR A 518 24.97 -10.49 8.70
C THR A 518 24.57 -11.49 7.62
N HIS A 519 25.20 -11.38 6.45
CA HIS A 519 24.98 -12.30 5.34
C HIS A 519 25.77 -13.60 5.56
N ARG A 520 25.08 -14.74 5.53
CA ARG A 520 25.68 -16.08 5.52
C ARG A 520 25.24 -16.80 4.26
N THR A 521 26.20 -17.13 3.38
CA THR A 521 25.92 -17.72 2.05
C THR A 521 25.02 -18.95 2.14
N ALA A 522 25.33 -19.89 3.03
CA ALA A 522 24.53 -21.11 3.23
C ALA A 522 23.09 -20.83 3.70
N ALA A 523 22.87 -19.74 4.45
CA ALA A 523 21.52 -19.37 4.89
C ALA A 523 20.71 -18.73 3.76
N ILE A 524 21.35 -17.90 2.93
CA ILE A 524 20.73 -17.27 1.75
C ILE A 524 20.32 -18.33 0.72
N GLU A 525 21.10 -19.40 0.55
CA GLU A 525 20.74 -20.49 -0.36
C GLU A 525 19.47 -21.24 0.08
N ARG A 526 19.18 -21.29 1.38
CA ARG A 526 18.02 -21.99 1.94
C ARG A 526 16.80 -21.09 2.12
N ASP A 527 17.02 -19.84 2.54
CA ASP A 527 15.98 -18.83 2.74
C ASP A 527 16.44 -17.47 2.18
N PRO A 528 16.42 -17.31 0.83
CA PRO A 528 16.94 -16.12 0.16
C PRO A 528 16.13 -14.86 0.48
N GLU A 529 14.83 -15.02 0.74
CA GLU A 529 13.92 -13.92 1.05
C GLU A 529 13.83 -13.63 2.56
N ASN A 530 14.57 -14.37 3.39
CA ASN A 530 14.57 -14.23 4.85
C ASN A 530 13.15 -14.37 5.46
N ARG A 531 12.33 -15.27 4.91
CA ARG A 531 10.95 -15.53 5.38
C ARG A 531 10.92 -16.17 6.76
N LEU A 532 12.01 -16.81 7.17
CA LEU A 532 12.18 -17.39 8.49
C LEU A 532 12.83 -16.43 9.49
N TYR A 533 13.21 -15.21 9.07
CA TYR A 533 13.82 -14.19 9.93
C TYR A 533 15.09 -14.67 10.65
N TRP A 534 15.95 -15.40 9.94
CA TRP A 534 17.26 -15.85 10.46
C TRP A 534 18.28 -14.69 10.62
N ARG A 535 17.91 -13.49 10.18
CA ARG A 535 18.63 -12.22 10.38
C ARG A 535 17.65 -11.06 10.35
N MET A 536 18.11 -9.88 10.74
CA MET A 536 17.36 -8.64 10.47
C MET A 536 17.41 -8.28 8.98
N ASN A 537 16.35 -7.67 8.45
CA ASN A 537 16.37 -7.11 7.10
C ASN A 537 16.95 -5.69 7.11
N ARG A 538 17.94 -5.45 6.25
CA ARG A 538 18.44 -4.10 5.97
C ARG A 538 17.32 -3.28 5.36
N ARG A 539 17.10 -2.08 5.88
CA ARG A 539 16.08 -1.15 5.39
C ARG A 539 16.73 0.14 4.94
N ARG A 540 16.15 0.76 3.91
CA ARG A 540 16.48 2.13 3.54
C ARG A 540 15.59 3.09 4.31
N LEU A 541 16.13 4.22 4.76
CA LEU A 541 15.32 5.30 5.31
C LEU A 541 14.30 5.76 4.27
N ASP A 542 13.04 5.89 4.70
CA ASP A 542 12.02 6.53 3.89
C ASP A 542 12.27 8.04 3.77
N PHE A 543 11.52 8.69 2.87
CA PHE A 543 11.67 10.12 2.59
C PHE A 543 11.59 10.96 3.88
N GLU A 544 10.62 10.64 4.73
CA GLU A 544 10.36 11.36 5.97
C GLU A 544 11.54 11.24 6.94
N ALA A 545 11.99 10.01 7.23
CA ALA A 545 13.13 9.79 8.11
C ALA A 545 14.42 10.42 7.55
N MET A 546 14.66 10.31 6.23
CA MET A 546 15.83 10.91 5.59
C MET A 546 15.84 12.44 5.72
N ARG A 547 14.76 13.11 5.30
CA ARG A 547 14.67 14.58 5.36
C ARG A 547 14.67 15.10 6.80
N ASP A 548 13.93 14.45 7.69
CA ASP A 548 13.84 14.87 9.09
C ASP A 548 15.17 14.66 9.82
N SER A 549 15.95 13.63 9.47
CA SER A 549 17.32 13.44 9.99
C SER A 549 18.23 14.60 9.60
N ILE A 550 18.21 15.02 8.34
CA ILE A 550 19.01 16.15 7.86
C ILE A 550 18.62 17.43 8.61
N LEU A 551 17.31 17.69 8.77
CA LEU A 551 16.85 18.84 9.54
C LEU A 551 17.30 18.77 11.00
N LYS A 552 17.16 17.60 11.66
CA LYS A 552 17.52 17.44 13.08
C LYS A 552 19.02 17.68 13.28
N ILE A 553 19.84 17.01 12.48
CA ILE A 553 21.31 17.05 12.56
C ILE A 553 21.84 18.44 12.22
N CYS A 554 21.20 19.17 11.31
CA CYS A 554 21.59 20.52 10.96
C CYS A 554 20.94 21.60 11.85
N ASN A 555 20.40 21.22 13.03
CA ASN A 555 19.72 22.10 14.00
C ASN A 555 18.56 22.92 13.38
N GLY A 556 17.99 22.42 12.30
CA GLY A 556 16.91 23.04 11.53
C GLY A 556 15.53 22.51 11.88
N LEU A 557 15.41 21.34 12.51
CA LEU A 557 14.11 20.75 12.83
C LEU A 557 13.46 21.43 14.04
N ASP A 558 12.20 21.83 13.91
CA ASP A 558 11.37 22.28 15.02
C ASP A 558 10.50 21.13 15.52
N LEU A 559 10.74 20.71 16.76
CA LEU A 559 9.98 19.66 17.46
C LEU A 559 8.99 20.22 18.49
N SER A 560 8.91 21.54 18.64
CA SER A 560 8.03 22.18 19.63
C SER A 560 6.57 22.23 19.18
N GLU A 561 6.32 22.17 17.86
CA GLU A 561 4.98 22.23 17.27
C GLU A 561 4.55 20.87 16.68
N ILE A 562 3.73 20.14 17.45
CA ILE A 562 3.07 18.91 16.99
C ILE A 562 1.65 19.25 16.50
N GLY A 563 1.30 18.75 15.32
CA GLY A 563 0.00 18.98 14.69
C GLY A 563 -0.11 20.33 13.96
N GLY A 564 -1.34 20.79 13.72
CA GLY A 564 -1.63 22.07 13.08
C GLY A 564 -1.57 22.04 11.55
N PRO A 565 -1.75 23.17 10.85
CA PRO A 565 -1.84 23.18 9.39
C PRO A 565 -0.62 22.60 8.67
N SER A 566 -0.86 21.97 7.52
CA SER A 566 0.20 21.43 6.65
C SER A 566 1.08 22.55 6.07
N ASP A 567 2.35 22.24 5.80
CA ASP A 567 3.38 23.17 5.35
C ASP A 567 3.94 22.78 3.96
N LYS A 568 4.44 23.76 3.21
CA LYS A 568 5.13 23.56 1.93
C LYS A 568 6.59 23.20 2.17
N ILE A 569 6.83 21.96 2.58
CA ILE A 569 8.16 21.44 2.94
C ILE A 569 9.18 21.39 1.79
N THR A 570 8.76 21.68 0.56
CA THR A 570 9.64 21.85 -0.60
C THR A 570 10.43 23.17 -0.55
N ARG A 571 10.03 24.10 0.32
CA ARG A 571 10.82 25.29 0.67
C ARG A 571 11.97 24.87 1.59
N VAL A 572 13.16 25.37 1.29
CA VAL A 572 14.39 25.01 2.03
C VAL A 572 14.33 25.49 3.49
N GLU A 573 13.61 26.57 3.75
CA GLU A 573 13.45 27.19 5.07
C GLU A 573 12.45 26.44 5.96
N SER A 574 11.72 25.45 5.43
CA SER A 574 10.73 24.71 6.20
C SER A 574 11.42 23.84 7.26
N ARG A 575 11.14 24.17 8.53
CA ARG A 575 11.66 23.49 9.72
C ARG A 575 10.74 22.38 10.23
N ARG A 576 9.60 22.15 9.58
CA ARG A 576 8.63 21.14 10.01
C ARG A 576 9.07 19.74 9.60
N ARG A 577 8.66 18.76 10.41
CA ARG A 577 8.74 17.34 10.03
C ARG A 577 8.02 17.10 8.71
N SER A 578 8.53 16.14 7.96
CA SER A 578 8.06 15.83 6.61
C SER A 578 6.64 15.27 6.60
N LEU A 579 6.17 14.70 7.71
CA LEU A 579 4.78 14.31 7.95
C LEU A 579 3.78 15.46 7.72
N TYR A 580 4.20 16.70 8.00
CA TYR A 580 3.37 17.90 7.85
C TYR A 580 3.36 18.46 6.42
N ALA A 581 3.91 17.75 5.44
CA ALA A 581 3.86 18.15 4.05
C ALA A 581 2.42 18.39 3.57
N HIS A 582 2.20 19.51 2.88
CA HIS A 582 0.97 19.73 2.14
C HIS A 582 0.92 18.80 0.91
N LEU A 583 -0.06 17.90 0.88
CA LEU A 583 -0.26 16.90 -0.16
C LEU A 583 -1.41 17.32 -1.09
N ASP A 584 -1.06 17.90 -2.24
CA ASP A 584 -2.03 18.09 -3.34
C ASP A 584 -2.14 16.81 -4.16
N ARG A 585 -3.30 16.17 -4.07
CA ARG A 585 -3.68 14.95 -4.76
C ARG A 585 -3.42 15.00 -6.28
N GLN A 586 -3.65 16.15 -6.93
CA GLN A 586 -3.46 16.26 -8.39
C GLN A 586 -2.05 16.69 -8.81
N ASN A 587 -1.31 17.36 -7.91
CA ASN A 587 -0.04 17.99 -8.23
C ASN A 587 1.00 17.70 -7.14
N LEU A 588 1.26 16.41 -6.91
CA LEU A 588 2.36 15.98 -6.06
C LEU A 588 3.70 16.44 -6.63
N PRO A 589 4.51 17.21 -5.85
CA PRO A 589 5.86 17.59 -6.22
C PRO A 589 6.71 16.42 -6.71
N SER A 590 7.57 16.66 -7.71
CA SER A 590 8.47 15.64 -8.25
C SER A 590 9.36 15.00 -7.18
N LEU A 591 9.77 15.79 -6.18
CA LEU A 591 10.51 15.32 -5.00
C LEU A 591 9.83 14.09 -4.35
N PHE A 592 8.52 14.15 -4.11
CA PHE A 592 7.80 13.07 -3.43
C PHE A 592 7.75 11.80 -4.28
N ARG A 593 7.62 11.94 -5.60
CA ARG A 593 7.63 10.81 -6.53
C ARG A 593 9.00 10.14 -6.61
N VAL A 594 10.09 10.94 -6.58
CA VAL A 594 11.46 10.44 -6.63
C VAL A 594 11.83 9.62 -5.39
N PHE A 595 11.27 9.95 -4.23
CA PHE A 595 11.52 9.27 -2.95
C PHE A 595 10.35 8.42 -2.48
N ASP A 596 9.60 7.86 -3.43
CA ASP A 596 8.59 6.82 -3.19
C ASP A 596 7.51 7.18 -2.14
N VAL A 597 7.17 8.46 -1.96
CA VAL A 597 6.06 8.88 -1.09
C VAL A 597 4.75 8.29 -1.63
N ALA A 598 3.88 7.84 -0.72
CA ALA A 598 2.60 7.24 -1.09
C ALA A 598 1.74 8.20 -1.94
N LEU A 599 1.18 7.67 -3.03
CA LEU A 599 0.22 8.39 -3.86
C LEU A 599 -1.10 8.50 -3.09
N PRO A 600 -1.58 9.71 -2.77
CA PRO A 600 -2.77 9.91 -1.95
C PRO A 600 -4.08 9.62 -2.73
N ASP A 601 -3.97 9.30 -4.03
CA ASP A 601 -5.10 8.92 -4.88
C ASP A 601 -5.68 7.55 -4.55
N THR A 602 -4.90 6.69 -3.89
CA THR A 602 -5.27 5.30 -3.64
C THR A 602 -4.81 4.84 -2.27
N HIS A 603 -5.43 3.80 -1.74
CA HIS A 603 -4.94 3.08 -0.57
C HIS A 603 -3.55 2.48 -0.84
N VAL A 604 -2.55 2.84 -0.02
CA VAL A 604 -1.17 2.34 -0.14
C VAL A 604 -0.78 1.57 1.13
N PRO A 605 -0.83 0.23 1.13
CA PRO A 605 -0.48 -0.58 2.31
C PRO A 605 1.02 -0.85 2.45
N LYS A 606 1.77 -0.70 1.35
CA LYS A 606 3.22 -0.85 1.29
C LYS A 606 3.73 0.06 0.18
N ARG A 607 4.72 0.90 0.49
CA ARG A 607 5.41 1.70 -0.53
C ARG A 607 6.40 0.81 -1.29
N PHE A 608 6.57 1.09 -2.58
CA PHE A 608 7.74 0.58 -3.30
C PHE A 608 8.98 1.24 -2.73
N GLN A 609 10.10 0.52 -2.64
CA GLN A 609 11.39 1.11 -2.31
C GLN A 609 12.28 0.99 -3.53
N THR A 610 12.62 2.13 -4.11
CA THR A 610 13.54 2.19 -5.23
C THR A 610 14.90 2.69 -4.75
N THR A 611 15.96 2.04 -5.24
CA THR A 611 17.34 2.47 -5.06
C THR A 611 17.92 2.70 -6.44
N VAL A 612 17.75 3.94 -6.95
CA VAL A 612 18.11 4.30 -8.32
C VAL A 612 19.13 5.45 -8.34
N PRO A 613 20.06 5.49 -9.31
CA PRO A 613 21.09 6.53 -9.38
C PRO A 613 20.54 7.97 -9.38
N GLN A 614 19.32 8.16 -9.90
CA GLN A 614 18.63 9.44 -9.95
C GLN A 614 18.39 10.03 -8.55
N GLN A 615 18.11 9.20 -7.54
CA GLN A 615 17.93 9.69 -6.16
C GLN A 615 19.24 10.22 -5.58
N ALA A 616 20.36 9.51 -5.79
CA ALA A 616 21.67 9.98 -5.36
C ALA A 616 22.07 11.27 -6.08
N LEU A 617 21.87 11.33 -7.41
CA LEU A 617 22.14 12.53 -8.21
C LEU A 617 21.25 13.72 -7.77
N PHE A 618 19.98 13.45 -7.43
CA PHE A 618 19.07 14.47 -6.90
C PHE A 618 19.62 15.06 -5.60
N LEU A 619 19.99 14.22 -4.64
CA LEU A 619 20.50 14.69 -3.35
C LEU A 619 21.83 15.44 -3.50
N MET A 620 22.73 14.97 -4.36
CA MET A 620 24.04 15.61 -4.61
C MET A 620 23.91 17.03 -5.19
N ASN A 621 22.83 17.30 -5.94
CA ASN A 621 22.55 18.61 -6.52
C ASN A 621 21.46 19.40 -5.78
N SER A 622 20.96 18.86 -4.66
CA SER A 622 19.81 19.41 -3.96
C SER A 622 20.15 20.73 -3.26
N PRO A 623 19.41 21.83 -3.53
CA PRO A 623 19.54 23.08 -2.77
C PRO A 623 19.34 22.88 -1.27
N PHE A 624 18.46 21.94 -0.88
CA PHE A 624 18.19 21.60 0.51
C PHE A 624 19.44 21.00 1.19
N ILE A 625 20.09 20.01 0.56
CA ILE A 625 21.29 19.39 1.11
C ILE A 625 22.43 20.41 1.20
N ARG A 626 22.64 21.21 0.15
CA ARG A 626 23.67 22.24 0.14
C ARG A 626 23.46 23.29 1.23
N HIS A 627 22.23 23.79 1.38
CA HIS A 627 21.89 24.77 2.41
C HIS A 627 22.20 24.25 3.82
N HIS A 628 21.78 23.02 4.14
CA HIS A 628 22.00 22.44 5.45
C HIS A 628 23.46 22.04 5.71
N SER A 629 24.19 21.59 4.68
CA SER A 629 25.62 21.29 4.80
C SER A 629 26.46 22.56 5.01
N GLN A 630 26.10 23.65 4.34
CA GLN A 630 26.70 24.97 4.56
C GLN A 630 26.40 25.49 5.97
N GLY A 631 25.16 25.37 6.43
CA GLY A 631 24.78 25.78 7.79
C GLY A 631 25.59 25.07 8.89
N LEU A 632 25.89 23.78 8.72
CA LEU A 632 26.80 23.06 9.62
C LEU A 632 28.23 23.62 9.55
N ALA A 633 28.77 23.81 8.35
CA ALA A 633 30.15 24.27 8.14
C ALA A 633 30.40 25.71 8.62
N SER A 634 29.39 26.57 8.59
CA SER A 634 29.47 27.94 9.12
C SER A 634 29.47 27.99 10.65
N SER A 635 29.12 26.89 11.34
CA SER A 635 29.14 26.82 12.80
C SER A 635 30.55 26.54 13.32
N ARG A 636 30.95 27.28 14.36
CA ARG A 636 32.22 27.05 15.07
C ARG A 636 32.27 25.72 15.83
N GLU A 637 31.12 25.07 16.04
CA GLU A 637 31.03 23.79 16.73
C GLU A 637 31.53 22.62 15.86
N TYR A 638 31.43 22.74 14.54
CA TYR A 638 31.66 21.63 13.60
C TYR A 638 32.88 21.85 12.68
N GLU A 639 33.92 22.52 13.19
CA GLU A 639 35.14 22.86 12.43
C GLU A 639 36.14 21.69 12.24
N THR A 640 35.86 20.53 12.86
CA THR A 640 36.73 19.34 12.83
C THR A 640 36.02 18.16 12.21
N VAL A 641 36.80 17.22 11.64
CA VAL A 641 36.28 15.95 11.09
C VAL A 641 35.51 15.19 12.16
N GLU A 642 36.10 15.06 13.36
CA GLU A 642 35.49 14.38 14.50
C GLU A 642 34.13 15.00 14.88
N ALA A 643 34.05 16.33 14.95
CA ALA A 643 32.79 17.00 15.25
C ALA A 643 31.70 16.76 14.19
N LEU A 644 32.06 16.75 12.89
CA LEU A 644 31.12 16.44 11.81
C LEU A 644 30.62 15.00 11.85
N TYR A 645 31.51 14.03 12.10
CA TYR A 645 31.15 12.62 12.22
C TYR A 645 30.23 12.39 13.43
N ARG A 646 30.53 13.01 14.58
CA ARG A 646 29.67 12.95 15.76
C ARG A 646 28.30 13.56 15.51
N GLN A 647 28.25 14.71 14.83
CA GLN A 647 26.99 15.37 14.54
C GLN A 647 26.12 14.58 13.54
N ILE A 648 26.72 14.05 12.47
CA ILE A 648 25.97 13.44 11.36
C ILE A 648 25.74 11.93 11.55
N LEU A 649 26.73 11.21 12.05
CA LEU A 649 26.72 9.75 12.16
C LEU A 649 26.63 9.26 13.62
N ALA A 650 26.64 10.17 14.60
CA ALA A 650 26.58 9.83 16.03
C ALA A 650 27.69 8.85 16.49
N ARG A 651 28.87 8.93 15.85
CA ARG A 651 30.07 8.18 16.24
C ARG A 651 31.34 8.93 15.87
N ASP A 652 32.47 8.45 16.37
CA ASP A 652 33.78 8.90 15.93
C ASP A 652 34.15 8.30 14.55
N PRO A 653 34.92 9.03 13.72
CA PRO A 653 35.50 8.47 12.50
C PRO A 653 36.52 7.41 12.86
N ASN A 654 36.57 6.32 12.07
CA ASN A 654 37.67 5.36 12.20
C ASN A 654 38.99 5.97 11.66
N PRO A 655 40.17 5.37 11.95
CA PRO A 655 41.44 5.95 11.54
C PRO A 655 41.60 6.18 10.02
N GLN A 656 40.97 5.34 9.19
CA GLN A 656 41.00 5.49 7.73
C GLN A 656 40.09 6.62 7.28
N GLU A 657 38.87 6.71 7.82
CA GLU A 657 37.93 7.80 7.58
C GLU A 657 38.50 9.15 7.99
N GLN A 658 39.15 9.22 9.16
CA GLN A 658 39.82 10.40 9.66
C GLN A 658 40.90 10.86 8.67
N ALA A 659 41.80 9.96 8.26
CA ALA A 659 42.88 10.28 7.34
C ALA A 659 42.37 10.73 5.97
N LEU A 660 41.32 10.09 5.44
CA LEU A 660 40.72 10.46 4.16
C LEU A 660 40.05 11.83 4.23
N ALA A 661 39.30 12.11 5.30
CA ALA A 661 38.65 13.40 5.50
C ALA A 661 39.65 14.53 5.71
N GLU A 662 40.70 14.32 6.51
CA GLU A 662 41.78 15.30 6.69
C GLU A 662 42.52 15.57 5.37
N ALA A 663 42.85 14.53 4.61
CA ALA A 663 43.47 14.68 3.30
C ALA A 663 42.59 15.53 2.37
N PHE A 664 41.27 15.23 2.32
CA PHE A 664 40.30 16.00 1.54
C PHE A 664 40.24 17.47 1.96
N LEU A 665 40.25 17.77 3.26
CA LEU A 665 40.24 19.14 3.77
C LEU A 665 41.51 19.94 3.42
N THR A 666 42.63 19.25 3.21
CA THR A 666 43.91 19.87 2.83
C THR A 666 44.17 19.92 1.32
N ASP A 667 43.34 19.24 0.52
CA ASP A 667 43.47 19.26 -0.94
C ASP A 667 43.10 20.65 -1.45
N GLY A 668 44.08 21.37 -2.02
CA GLY A 668 44.00 22.80 -2.37
C GLY A 668 43.04 23.15 -3.52
N ALA A 669 42.09 22.27 -3.82
CA ALA A 669 41.10 22.41 -4.88
C ALA A 669 39.99 23.42 -4.55
N HIS A 670 39.74 23.72 -3.28
CA HIS A 670 38.61 24.54 -2.83
C HIS A 670 39.04 25.96 -2.41
N GLN A 671 38.13 26.93 -2.58
CA GLN A 671 38.42 28.36 -2.38
C GLN A 671 38.48 28.76 -0.89
N SER A 672 37.92 27.96 0.03
CA SER A 672 37.94 28.21 1.47
C SER A 672 37.77 26.93 2.30
N LYS A 673 38.28 26.93 3.54
CA LYS A 673 38.11 25.83 4.51
C LYS A 673 36.63 25.54 4.81
N GLU A 674 35.81 26.59 4.93
CA GLU A 674 34.37 26.47 5.16
C GLU A 674 33.67 25.73 4.01
N GLN A 675 34.05 26.03 2.77
CA GLN A 675 33.53 25.33 1.59
C GLN A 675 33.90 23.84 1.63
N THR A 676 35.16 23.49 1.89
CA THR A 676 35.57 22.07 1.95
C THR A 676 34.89 21.31 3.09
N LEU A 677 34.66 21.97 4.24
CA LEU A 677 33.87 21.40 5.34
C LEU A 677 32.41 21.16 4.95
N ALA A 678 31.78 22.10 4.23
CA ALA A 678 30.42 21.95 3.73
C ALA A 678 30.31 20.78 2.73
N GLU A 679 31.30 20.60 1.87
CA GLU A 679 31.36 19.48 0.93
C GLU A 679 31.59 18.14 1.64
N LEU A 680 32.43 18.10 2.68
CA LEU A 680 32.59 16.91 3.53
C LEU A 680 31.29 16.55 4.25
N ALA A 681 30.61 17.53 4.85
CA ALA A 681 29.30 17.34 5.49
C ALA A 681 28.27 16.82 4.48
N GLN A 682 28.26 17.36 3.26
CA GLN A 682 27.41 16.89 2.18
C GLN A 682 27.70 15.41 1.86
N VAL A 683 28.95 14.98 1.75
CA VAL A 683 29.31 13.58 1.50
C VAL A 683 28.81 12.66 2.63
N LEU A 684 28.95 13.07 3.88
CA LEU A 684 28.49 12.27 5.04
C LEU A 684 26.96 12.10 5.05
N LEU A 685 26.20 13.15 4.74
CA LEU A 685 24.74 13.11 4.60
C LEU A 685 24.24 12.22 3.44
N LEU A 686 25.13 11.90 2.49
CA LEU A 686 24.83 11.03 1.34
C LEU A 686 25.42 9.62 1.50
N SER A 687 26.07 9.33 2.62
CA SER A 687 26.71 8.05 2.86
C SER A 687 25.68 6.93 3.02
N ASN A 688 26.10 5.69 2.70
CA ASN A 688 25.26 4.52 2.92
C ASN A 688 24.90 4.35 4.40
N GLU A 689 25.81 4.65 5.32
CA GLU A 689 25.54 4.60 6.76
C GLU A 689 24.46 5.59 7.19
N PHE A 690 24.41 6.76 6.55
CA PHE A 690 23.34 7.72 6.78
C PHE A 690 21.99 7.21 6.26
N ILE A 691 21.95 6.65 5.06
CA ILE A 691 20.72 6.33 4.32
C ILE A 691 20.14 4.95 4.66
N PHE A 692 20.96 4.00 5.13
CA PHE A 692 20.53 2.65 5.45
C PHE A 692 20.48 2.40 6.95
N LEU A 693 19.49 1.61 7.34
CA LEU A 693 19.27 1.08 8.67
C LEU A 693 19.60 -0.40 8.64
N ASP A 694 20.63 -0.77 9.38
CA ASP A 694 21.08 -2.15 9.56
C ASP A 694 20.35 -2.85 10.70
#